data_AF-A0A8X7WMC2-F1
#
_entry.id   AF-A0A8X7WMC2-F1
#
_cell.length_a   1.000
_cell.length_b   1.000
_cell.length_c   1.000
_cell.angle_alpha   90.00
_cell.angle_beta   90.00
_cell.angle_gamma   90.00
#
_symmetry.space_group_name_H-M   'P 1'
#
loop_
_entity.id
_entity.type
_entity.pdbx_description
1 polymer ?
#
loop_
_entity_poly.entity_id
_entity_poly.type
_entity_poly.pdbx_seq_one_letter_code
_entity_poly.pdbx_strand_id
1 'polypeptide(L)'
;MEESKLENELSICSVKGEGLRKALDEVYAYASKRVEERIRELQSKEVELKDKSFALEERAKKVEEAEAQLVDLEMEVEAKRKELNFISNQVEISLGESNAEEVRLSQLRILVEECEAEQVLKASELSEMVESWRKTHVELGLKGEELAKRETDLEKCQLWERTQSHSRELEEEIERKRKDLAMVLDKIAECGRQLESVEDKLDSQQKLLETQFVAKEKELQALSLDIDLREQTVISLNNDMEETCQQMESKAKELENVQMLIEERCAHCESLKLLIEEHSEELVSKEKRHDEITDGIRKLSLEIVFQEKTLERAQAFIKKLSEKQDSAENELDWTEKKLDSTTRHLERCIAKHKSKKKELRSVKEKYRECLQNLDINEKELKSVQSVLTEINEQVEEGEKRIQHLNSSNDELNRQLKLKQEEVCSINKTIMESSGELKAKRKHCDQVQSSIAELNSVKKKFQDNLKDFQSKEEEQVRLRASLMESEQGLELKAKELSAREARIGNKAQQLKSTEQKLAKSSKKTELKAKKQGNTVQQTDLLLLRGHLKKRDQLHLDVLSSIKRFCDPTKLVVDTIHGLYAAYQRTSVKNLDPKIVQRSSICLLECLMDMSAKPTTEVHGEAINFATEWNNTSMVNAENPLEVLEFLHFLAAFSLAYTFDVEHVQSLFDVAFLRKYCTSLCKALGVSALALGMFPL
;
A
#
# COMPACT_ATOMS: atom_id res chain seq x y z
N MET A 1 -68.58 39.30 11.52
CA MET A 1 -68.24 37.87 11.55
C MET A 1 -66.76 37.62 11.24
N GLU A 2 -66.08 38.52 10.53
CA GLU A 2 -64.63 38.41 10.24
C GLU A 2 -63.73 39.00 11.35
N GLU A 3 -64.12 40.09 12.02
CA GLU A 3 -63.34 40.68 13.13
C GLU A 3 -63.17 39.74 14.33
N SER A 4 -64.22 38.99 14.71
CA SER A 4 -64.17 38.02 15.81
C SER A 4 -63.29 36.79 15.51
N LYS A 5 -62.98 36.52 14.24
CA LYS A 5 -62.03 35.46 13.86
C LYS A 5 -60.58 35.94 14.01
N LEU A 6 -60.30 37.16 13.57
CA LEU A 6 -58.98 37.79 13.70
C LEU A 6 -58.56 37.97 15.16
N GLU A 7 -59.50 38.36 16.03
CA GLU A 7 -59.22 38.55 17.46
C GLU A 7 -58.94 37.21 18.18
N ASN A 8 -59.64 36.14 17.80
CA ASN A 8 -59.35 34.78 18.29
C ASN A 8 -58.00 34.26 17.80
N GLU A 9 -57.64 34.51 16.54
CA GLU A 9 -56.33 34.11 15.99
C GLU A 9 -55.17 34.88 16.64
N LEU A 10 -55.36 36.17 16.95
CA LEU A 10 -54.39 36.98 17.71
C LEU A 10 -54.23 36.48 19.15
N SER A 11 -55.33 36.13 19.83
CA SER A 11 -55.29 35.53 21.17
C SER A 11 -54.54 34.19 21.17
N ILE A 12 -54.80 33.33 20.18
CA ILE A 12 -54.07 32.05 20.01
C ILE A 12 -52.58 32.28 19.73
N CYS A 13 -52.23 33.28 18.91
CA CYS A 13 -50.82 33.65 18.67
C CYS A 13 -50.14 34.20 19.93
N SER A 14 -50.83 35.01 20.74
CA SER A 14 -50.30 35.53 21.99
C SER A 14 -50.02 34.40 22.99
N VAL A 15 -50.97 33.48 23.18
CA VAL A 15 -50.81 32.32 24.07
C VAL A 15 -49.68 31.40 23.59
N LYS A 16 -49.56 31.18 22.27
CA LYS A 16 -48.42 30.44 21.70
C LYS A 16 -47.09 31.16 21.90
N GLY A 17 -47.07 32.49 21.76
CA GLY A 17 -45.87 33.31 22.00
C GLY A 17 -45.42 33.28 23.46
N GLU A 18 -46.36 33.35 24.41
CA GLU A 18 -46.10 33.20 25.85
C GLU A 18 -45.55 31.79 26.17
N GLY A 19 -46.14 30.75 25.58
CA GLY A 19 -45.68 29.37 25.72
C GLY A 19 -44.27 29.15 25.18
N LEU A 20 -43.93 29.74 24.03
CA LEU A 20 -42.59 29.70 23.47
C LEU A 20 -41.58 30.46 24.34
N ARG A 21 -41.95 31.62 24.88
CA ARG A 21 -41.10 32.39 25.80
C ARG A 21 -40.79 31.58 27.06
N LYS A 22 -41.80 30.97 27.67
CA LYS A 22 -41.62 30.14 28.86
C LYS A 22 -40.75 28.90 28.60
N ALA A 23 -40.92 28.24 27.45
CA ALA A 23 -40.07 27.14 27.04
C ALA A 23 -38.61 27.60 26.81
N LEU A 24 -38.40 28.79 26.26
CA LEU A 24 -37.07 29.37 26.08
C LEU A 24 -36.42 29.70 27.43
N ASP A 25 -37.17 30.26 28.37
CA ASP A 25 -36.69 30.57 29.72
C ASP A 25 -36.33 29.29 30.50
N GLU A 26 -37.11 28.21 30.34
CA GLU A 26 -36.81 26.89 30.92
C GLU A 26 -35.52 26.29 30.34
N VAL A 27 -35.33 26.38 29.02
CA VAL A 27 -34.09 25.92 28.37
C VAL A 27 -32.90 26.75 28.82
N TYR A 28 -33.07 28.08 28.93
CA TYR A 28 -32.01 28.97 29.40
C TYR A 28 -31.64 28.68 30.86
N ALA A 29 -32.63 28.51 31.74
CA ALA A 29 -32.42 28.14 33.14
C ALA A 29 -31.72 26.78 33.28
N TYR A 30 -32.11 25.78 32.49
CA TYR A 30 -31.45 24.47 32.47
C TYR A 30 -30.00 24.57 31.99
N ALA A 31 -29.76 25.32 30.90
CA ALA A 31 -28.42 25.53 30.36
C ALA A 31 -27.53 26.28 31.36
N SER A 32 -28.04 27.35 31.98
CA SER A 32 -27.31 28.15 32.98
C SER A 32 -26.94 27.29 34.19
N LYS A 33 -27.89 26.51 34.72
CA LYS A 33 -27.64 25.59 35.84
C LYS A 33 -26.57 24.55 35.50
N ARG A 34 -26.62 23.98 34.30
CA ARG A 34 -25.64 22.99 33.84
C ARG A 34 -24.25 23.59 33.67
N VAL A 35 -24.16 24.84 33.22
CA VAL A 35 -22.89 25.58 33.14
C VAL A 35 -22.34 25.86 34.54
N GLU A 36 -23.18 26.30 35.48
CA GLU A 36 -22.79 26.54 36.87
C GLU A 36 -22.32 25.28 37.60
N GLU A 37 -22.97 24.13 37.37
CA GLU A 37 -22.53 22.83 37.87
C GLU A 37 -21.15 22.47 37.30
N ARG A 38 -20.94 22.68 36.00
CA ARG A 38 -19.65 22.40 35.37
C ARG A 38 -18.54 23.32 35.87
N ILE A 39 -18.84 24.59 36.13
CA ILE A 39 -17.88 25.54 36.72
C ILE A 39 -17.48 25.06 38.12
N ARG A 40 -18.43 24.63 38.95
CA ARG A 40 -18.13 24.07 40.29
C ARG A 40 -17.26 22.81 40.21
N GLU A 41 -17.55 21.90 39.28
CA GLU A 41 -16.71 20.71 39.07
C GLU A 41 -15.28 21.07 38.68
N LEU A 42 -15.10 22.05 37.79
CA LEU A 42 -13.79 22.50 37.35
C LEU A 42 -13.00 23.18 38.48
N GLN A 43 -13.67 24.01 39.29
CA GLN A 43 -13.07 24.62 40.47
C GLN A 43 -12.63 23.57 41.50
N SER A 44 -13.44 22.53 41.73
CA SER A 44 -13.07 21.42 42.60
C SER A 44 -11.81 20.69 42.11
N LYS A 45 -11.74 20.39 40.80
CA LYS A 45 -10.56 19.77 40.19
C LYS A 45 -9.33 20.66 40.22
N GLU A 46 -9.50 21.97 40.08
CA GLU A 46 -8.38 22.91 40.18
C GLU A 46 -7.74 22.88 41.58
N VAL A 47 -8.55 22.81 42.64
CA VAL A 47 -8.07 22.67 44.01
C VAL A 47 -7.34 21.34 44.19
N GLU A 48 -7.93 20.23 43.74
CA GLU A 48 -7.31 18.90 43.84
C GLU A 48 -5.94 18.85 43.12
N LEU A 49 -5.84 19.49 41.95
CA LEU A 49 -4.58 19.56 41.19
C LEU A 49 -3.54 20.44 41.90
N LYS A 50 -3.94 21.53 42.54
CA LYS A 50 -3.05 22.37 43.36
C LYS A 50 -2.50 21.59 44.55
N ASP A 51 -3.34 20.83 45.24
CA ASP A 51 -2.92 20.00 46.37
C ASP A 51 -1.93 18.91 45.93
N LYS A 52 -2.19 18.27 44.78
CA LYS A 52 -1.26 17.31 44.16
C LYS A 52 0.06 17.95 43.76
N SER A 53 0.04 19.17 43.21
CA SER A 53 1.25 19.91 42.85
C SER A 53 2.12 20.19 44.07
N PHE A 54 1.52 20.63 45.18
CA PHE A 54 2.24 20.87 46.43
C PHE A 54 2.87 19.60 47.00
N ALA A 55 2.13 18.48 46.99
CA ALA A 55 2.65 17.20 47.45
C ALA A 55 3.82 16.67 46.61
N LEU A 56 3.80 16.92 45.29
CA LEU A 56 4.92 16.56 44.40
C LEU A 56 6.15 17.43 44.69
N GLU A 57 5.96 18.72 44.95
CA GLU A 57 7.06 19.62 45.28
C GLU A 57 7.70 19.28 46.64
N GLU A 58 6.91 18.85 47.62
CA GLU A 58 7.44 18.33 48.89
C GLU A 58 8.24 17.02 48.68
N ARG A 59 7.77 16.13 47.79
CA ARG A 59 8.51 14.90 47.45
C ARG A 59 9.83 15.22 46.73
N ALA A 60 9.84 16.19 45.81
CA ALA A 60 11.05 16.61 45.11
C ALA A 60 12.14 17.09 46.08
N LYS A 61 11.77 17.91 47.07
CA LYS A 61 12.71 18.36 48.11
C LYS A 61 13.31 17.20 48.91
N LYS A 62 12.51 16.20 49.26
CA LYS A 62 13.01 15.01 49.98
C LYS A 62 13.97 14.18 49.13
N VAL A 63 13.77 14.14 47.81
CA VAL A 63 14.69 13.48 46.89
C VAL A 63 16.00 14.25 46.81
N GLU A 64 15.96 15.58 46.66
CA GLU A 64 17.17 16.42 46.67
C GLU A 64 17.97 16.26 47.99
N GLU A 65 17.29 16.20 49.14
CA GLU A 65 17.92 15.94 50.43
C GLU A 65 18.57 14.53 50.50
N ALA A 66 17.91 13.51 49.94
CA ALA A 66 18.44 12.16 49.90
C ALA A 66 19.65 12.03 48.94
N GLU A 67 19.60 12.71 47.79
CA GLU A 67 20.71 12.77 46.84
C GLU A 67 21.94 13.45 47.47
N ALA A 68 21.74 14.53 48.23
CA ALA A 68 22.83 15.17 48.97
C ALA A 68 23.48 14.21 50.00
N GLN A 69 22.67 13.43 50.73
CA GLN A 69 23.18 12.43 51.68
C GLN A 69 23.95 11.29 51.00
N LEU A 70 23.53 10.87 49.80
CA LEU A 70 24.25 9.85 49.04
C LEU A 70 25.65 10.32 48.63
N VAL A 71 25.80 11.58 48.22
CA VAL A 71 27.11 12.16 47.88
C VAL A 71 28.05 12.14 49.09
N ASP A 72 27.55 12.49 50.28
CA ASP A 72 28.35 12.45 51.51
C ASP A 72 28.79 11.01 51.85
N LEU A 73 27.89 10.03 51.72
CA LEU A 73 28.21 8.61 51.94
C LEU A 73 29.21 8.07 50.92
N GLU A 74 29.11 8.47 49.65
CA GLU A 74 30.08 8.10 48.61
C GLU A 74 31.50 8.60 48.94
N MET A 75 31.61 9.84 49.44
CA MET A 75 32.88 10.38 49.91
C MET A 75 33.44 9.60 51.11
N GLU A 76 32.59 9.19 52.05
CA GLU A 76 32.99 8.38 53.20
C GLU A 76 33.46 6.97 52.79
N VAL A 77 32.76 6.32 51.86
CA VAL A 77 33.15 5.02 51.30
C VAL A 77 34.51 5.12 50.61
N GLU A 78 34.76 6.18 49.86
CA GLU A 78 36.05 6.38 49.18
C GLU A 78 37.18 6.66 50.17
N ALA A 79 36.92 7.39 51.25
CA ALA A 79 37.89 7.56 52.34
C ALA A 79 38.21 6.21 53.01
N LYS A 80 37.20 5.38 53.30
CA LYS A 80 37.37 4.05 53.88
C LYS A 80 38.10 3.07 52.95
N ARG A 81 37.86 3.15 51.64
CA ARG A 81 38.59 2.39 50.62
C ARG A 81 40.09 2.70 50.66
N LYS A 82 40.45 3.98 50.75
CA LYS A 82 41.85 4.42 50.85
C LYS A 82 42.52 3.93 52.13
N GLU A 83 41.82 3.97 53.26
CA GLU A 83 42.30 3.42 54.52
C GLU A 83 42.53 1.91 54.44
N LEU A 84 41.60 1.16 53.85
CA LEU A 84 41.74 -0.29 53.66
C LEU A 84 42.93 -0.64 52.77
N ASN A 85 43.13 0.08 51.66
CA ASN A 85 44.29 -0.11 50.79
C ASN A 85 45.61 0.15 51.52
N PHE A 86 45.67 1.17 52.38
CA PHE A 86 46.85 1.45 53.19
C PHE A 86 47.15 0.28 54.16
N ILE A 87 46.12 -0.25 54.83
CA ILE A 87 46.27 -1.39 55.73
C ILE A 87 46.71 -2.65 54.96
N SER A 88 46.11 -2.92 53.80
CA SER A 88 46.48 -4.06 52.94
C SER A 88 47.95 -4.02 52.57
N ASN A 89 48.46 -2.87 52.15
CA ASN A 89 49.87 -2.70 51.82
C ASN A 89 50.78 -2.92 53.03
N GLN A 90 50.38 -2.47 54.23
CA GLN A 90 51.17 -2.74 55.45
C GLN A 90 51.21 -4.22 55.82
N VAL A 91 50.09 -4.93 55.66
CA VAL A 91 50.02 -6.37 55.91
C VAL A 91 50.93 -7.12 54.94
N GLU A 92 50.93 -6.74 53.65
CA GLU A 92 51.78 -7.36 52.64
C GLU A 92 53.28 -7.15 52.92
N ILE A 93 53.67 -5.95 53.35
CA ILE A 93 55.04 -5.67 53.80
C ILE A 93 55.40 -6.53 55.02
N SER A 94 54.53 -6.59 56.03
CA SER A 94 54.78 -7.35 57.27
C SER A 94 54.88 -8.86 57.00
N LEU A 95 54.07 -9.37 56.06
CA LEU A 95 54.15 -10.76 55.62
C LEU A 95 55.47 -11.05 54.91
N GLY A 96 55.93 -10.13 54.05
CA GLY A 96 57.25 -10.21 53.42
C GLY A 96 58.39 -10.26 54.43
N GLU A 97 58.34 -9.42 55.47
CA GLU A 97 59.32 -9.41 56.57
C GLU A 97 59.27 -10.72 57.39
N SER A 98 58.09 -11.22 57.72
CA SER A 98 57.91 -12.48 58.44
C SER A 98 58.48 -13.66 57.66
N ASN A 99 58.21 -13.73 56.35
CA ASN A 99 58.73 -14.79 55.49
C ASN A 99 60.26 -14.73 55.39
N ALA A 100 60.85 -13.53 55.32
CA ALA A 100 62.31 -13.37 55.32
C ALA A 100 62.94 -13.84 56.64
N GLU A 101 62.30 -13.54 57.78
CA GLU A 101 62.76 -14.00 59.09
C GLU A 101 62.60 -15.53 59.26
N GLU A 102 61.53 -16.12 58.72
CA GLU A 102 61.35 -17.58 58.71
C GLU A 102 62.46 -18.30 57.93
N VAL A 103 62.85 -17.77 56.78
CA VAL A 103 64.00 -18.28 56.00
C VAL A 103 65.28 -18.17 56.82
N ARG A 104 65.50 -17.04 57.52
CA ARG A 104 66.66 -16.83 58.37
C ARG A 104 66.71 -17.81 59.55
N LEU A 105 65.57 -18.07 60.19
CA LEU A 105 65.45 -19.06 61.27
C LEU A 105 65.69 -20.49 60.78
N SER A 106 65.23 -20.81 59.57
CA SER A 106 65.48 -22.11 58.94
C SER A 106 66.97 -22.32 58.67
N GLN A 107 67.68 -21.29 58.19
CA GLN A 107 69.14 -21.34 58.01
C GLN A 107 69.89 -21.50 59.34
N LEU A 108 69.46 -20.79 60.38
CA LEU A 108 70.04 -20.95 61.72
C LEU A 108 69.84 -22.36 62.28
N ARG A 109 68.68 -22.97 62.05
CA ARG A 109 68.41 -24.35 62.49
C ARG A 109 69.41 -25.34 61.90
N ILE A 110 69.66 -25.23 60.59
CA ILE A 110 70.65 -26.07 59.90
C ILE A 110 72.05 -25.90 60.53
N LEU A 111 72.46 -24.65 60.77
CA LEU A 111 73.77 -24.38 61.40
C LEU A 111 73.87 -24.92 62.83
N VAL A 112 72.78 -24.91 63.59
CA VAL A 112 72.73 -25.49 64.94
C VAL A 112 72.87 -27.01 64.88
N GLU A 113 72.13 -27.68 63.98
CA GLU A 113 72.25 -29.13 63.76
C GLU A 113 73.67 -29.52 63.34
N GLU A 114 74.31 -28.75 62.47
CA GLU A 114 75.71 -28.94 62.08
C GLU A 114 76.67 -28.78 63.28
N CYS A 115 76.47 -27.76 64.13
CA CYS A 115 77.27 -27.55 65.33
C CYS A 115 77.09 -28.68 66.36
N GLU A 116 75.86 -29.17 66.55
CA GLU A 116 75.58 -30.29 67.46
C GLU A 116 76.26 -31.58 66.98
N ALA A 117 76.22 -31.87 65.67
CA ALA A 117 76.92 -33.00 65.09
C ALA A 117 78.44 -32.89 65.28
N GLU A 118 79.02 -31.71 65.09
CA GLU A 118 80.45 -31.47 65.32
C GLU A 118 80.83 -31.60 66.80
N GLN A 119 79.97 -31.16 67.72
CA GLN A 119 80.16 -31.32 69.16
C GLN A 119 80.19 -32.80 69.56
N VAL A 120 79.26 -33.61 69.06
CA VAL A 120 79.21 -35.05 69.32
C VAL A 120 80.48 -35.74 68.82
N LEU A 121 80.96 -35.37 67.62
CA LEU A 121 82.17 -35.92 67.03
C LEU A 121 83.40 -35.57 67.89
N LYS A 122 83.58 -34.30 68.26
CA LYS A 122 84.67 -33.86 69.16
C LYS A 122 84.60 -34.50 70.55
N ALA A 123 83.40 -34.72 71.09
CA ALA A 123 83.23 -35.41 72.37
C ALA A 123 83.67 -36.88 72.30
N SER A 124 83.40 -37.55 71.17
CA SER A 124 83.86 -38.92 70.93
C SER A 124 85.38 -39.00 70.83
N GLU A 125 86.02 -38.08 70.10
CA GLU A 125 87.49 -37.98 69.97
C GLU A 125 88.16 -37.74 71.33
N LEU A 126 87.59 -36.85 72.15
CA LEU A 126 88.08 -36.59 73.51
C LEU A 126 87.94 -37.84 74.41
N SER A 127 86.84 -38.57 74.31
CA SER A 127 86.62 -39.80 75.06
C SER A 127 87.67 -40.87 74.72
N GLU A 128 87.96 -41.06 73.43
CA GLU A 128 89.02 -41.96 72.96
C GLU A 128 90.40 -41.55 73.48
N MET A 129 90.70 -40.24 73.48
CA MET A 129 91.96 -39.71 73.99
C MET A 129 92.12 -39.93 75.49
N VAL A 130 91.05 -39.73 76.28
CA VAL A 130 91.04 -39.97 77.72
C VAL A 130 91.25 -41.45 78.03
N GLU A 131 90.63 -42.35 77.28
CA GLU A 131 90.78 -43.80 77.51
C GLU A 131 92.19 -44.29 77.14
N SER A 132 92.78 -43.76 76.07
CA SER A 132 94.18 -43.98 75.72
C SER A 132 95.14 -43.51 76.83
N TRP A 133 94.91 -42.31 77.38
CA TRP A 133 95.73 -41.79 78.49
C TRP A 133 95.58 -42.66 79.76
N ARG A 134 94.36 -43.05 80.13
CA ARG A 134 94.08 -43.96 81.26
C ARG A 134 94.86 -45.26 81.13
N LYS A 135 94.88 -45.85 79.93
CA LYS A 135 95.63 -47.08 79.64
C LYS A 135 97.14 -46.90 79.83
N THR A 136 97.73 -45.81 79.31
CA THR A 136 99.17 -45.53 79.50
C THR A 136 99.54 -45.25 80.96
N HIS A 137 98.63 -44.66 81.74
CA HIS A 137 98.85 -44.42 83.17
C HIS A 137 98.90 -45.72 83.99
N VAL A 138 98.04 -46.69 83.69
CA VAL A 138 98.06 -48.03 84.31
C VAL A 138 99.36 -48.76 83.98
N GLU A 139 99.83 -48.69 82.73
CA GLU A 139 101.09 -49.30 82.30
C GLU A 139 102.33 -48.71 83.01
N LEU A 140 102.33 -47.40 83.31
CA LEU A 140 103.40 -46.76 84.10
C LEU A 140 103.38 -47.18 85.58
N GLY A 141 102.20 -47.40 86.16
CA GLY A 141 102.07 -47.90 87.54
C GLY A 141 102.69 -49.29 87.73
N LEU A 142 102.43 -50.21 86.79
CA LEU A 142 103.00 -51.56 86.81
C LEU A 142 104.53 -51.55 86.70
N LYS A 143 105.12 -50.65 85.90
CA LYS A 143 106.58 -50.50 85.79
C LYS A 143 107.22 -49.90 87.05
N GLY A 144 106.48 -49.11 87.83
CA GLY A 144 106.93 -48.60 89.13
C GLY A 144 107.04 -49.70 90.19
N GLU A 145 106.10 -50.65 90.19
CA GLU A 145 106.13 -51.81 91.10
C GLU A 145 107.26 -52.79 90.74
N GLU A 146 107.60 -52.96 89.45
CA GLU A 146 108.76 -53.75 89.00
C GLU A 146 110.11 -53.15 89.43
N LEU A 147 110.23 -51.82 89.52
CA LEU A 147 111.44 -51.13 90.00
C LEU A 147 111.61 -51.24 91.52
N ALA A 148 110.52 -51.12 92.29
CA ALA A 148 110.54 -51.28 93.74
C ALA A 148 110.94 -52.71 94.18
N LYS A 149 110.59 -53.73 93.36
CA LYS A 149 110.98 -55.13 93.59
C LYS A 149 112.45 -55.41 93.29
N ARG A 150 113.04 -54.69 92.32
CA ARG A 150 114.47 -54.76 91.97
C ARG A 150 115.39 -54.03 92.96
N GLU A 151 114.86 -53.05 93.68
CA GLU A 151 115.56 -52.30 94.73
C GLU A 151 115.69 -53.10 96.03
N THR A 152 114.73 -53.97 96.35
CA THR A 152 114.75 -54.80 97.57
C THR A 152 115.67 -56.03 97.50
N ASP A 153 116.15 -56.39 96.30
CA ASP A 153 116.96 -57.60 96.05
C ASP A 153 118.49 -57.35 96.06
N LEU A 154 118.96 -56.12 96.26
CA LEU A 154 120.39 -55.76 96.17
C LEU A 154 121.14 -55.59 97.52
N GLU A 155 120.49 -55.79 98.68
CA GLU A 155 121.01 -55.24 99.96
C GLU A 155 121.36 -56.24 101.10
N LYS A 156 121.57 -57.55 100.87
CA LYS A 156 122.03 -58.46 101.95
C LYS A 156 122.97 -59.59 101.51
N CYS A 157 124.29 -59.37 101.66
CA CYS A 157 125.32 -60.42 101.71
C CYS A 157 126.56 -59.99 102.53
N GLN A 158 126.92 -60.77 103.57
CA GLN A 158 128.24 -61.01 104.21
C GLN A 158 128.01 -61.55 105.65
N LEU A 159 128.82 -62.37 106.35
CA LEU A 159 129.69 -63.56 106.14
C LEU A 159 130.14 -64.03 107.56
N TRP A 160 130.30 -65.37 107.78
CA TRP A 160 130.96 -66.23 108.84
C TRP A 160 131.64 -65.63 110.12
N GLU A 161 131.75 -66.26 111.32
CA GLU A 161 132.26 -67.61 111.68
C GLU A 161 132.21 -67.90 113.23
N ARG A 162 131.78 -69.11 113.68
CA ARG A 162 132.47 -69.97 114.70
C ARG A 162 131.59 -71.16 115.16
N THR A 163 131.86 -72.30 114.52
CA THR A 163 131.04 -73.51 114.41
C THR A 163 131.55 -74.66 115.28
N GLN A 164 131.26 -74.67 116.60
CA GLN A 164 131.45 -75.92 117.35
C GLN A 164 130.66 -76.07 118.67
N SER A 165 129.56 -75.33 118.83
CA SER A 165 128.56 -75.61 119.88
C SER A 165 127.13 -75.76 119.35
N HIS A 166 126.89 -75.43 118.07
CA HIS A 166 125.59 -75.47 117.38
C HIS A 166 125.02 -76.87 117.10
N SER A 167 125.82 -77.94 117.18
CA SER A 167 125.33 -79.27 116.79
C SER A 167 124.26 -79.84 117.73
N ARG A 168 124.21 -79.37 118.99
CA ARG A 168 123.22 -79.81 119.98
C ARG A 168 121.96 -78.94 120.02
N GLU A 169 122.08 -77.67 119.61
CA GLU A 169 120.93 -76.75 119.44
C GLU A 169 120.16 -77.04 118.14
N LEU A 170 120.85 -77.54 117.09
CA LEU A 170 120.25 -77.90 115.82
C LEU A 170 119.21 -79.04 115.91
N GLU A 171 119.40 -80.00 116.81
CA GLU A 171 118.45 -81.11 116.99
C GLU A 171 117.14 -80.67 117.70
N GLU A 172 117.22 -79.72 118.65
CA GLU A 172 116.03 -79.11 119.27
C GLU A 172 115.31 -78.13 118.32
N GLU A 173 116.05 -77.47 117.42
CA GLU A 173 115.50 -76.61 116.37
C GLU A 173 114.71 -77.41 115.31
N ILE A 174 115.19 -78.60 114.93
CA ILE A 174 114.49 -79.47 113.96
C ILE A 174 113.13 -79.91 114.49
N GLU A 175 113.00 -80.25 115.78
CA GLU A 175 111.74 -80.68 116.37
C GLU A 175 110.73 -79.51 116.46
N ARG A 176 111.19 -78.29 116.82
CA ARG A 176 110.36 -77.08 116.73
C ARG A 176 109.89 -76.81 115.31
N LYS A 177 110.80 -76.88 114.32
CA LYS A 177 110.48 -76.67 112.90
C LYS A 177 109.45 -77.68 112.37
N ARG A 178 109.49 -78.95 112.80
CA ARG A 178 108.49 -79.96 112.42
C ARG A 178 107.10 -79.61 112.94
N LYS A 179 107.01 -79.14 114.18
CA LYS A 179 105.75 -78.70 114.78
C LYS A 179 105.18 -77.46 114.09
N ASP A 180 106.03 -76.49 113.75
CA ASP A 180 105.63 -75.32 112.96
C ASP A 180 105.09 -75.73 111.58
N LEU A 181 105.73 -76.71 110.94
CA LEU A 181 105.31 -77.21 109.62
C LEU A 181 103.95 -77.92 109.67
N ALA A 182 103.66 -78.66 110.74
CA ALA A 182 102.33 -79.26 110.96
C ALA A 182 101.23 -78.20 111.13
N MET A 183 101.49 -77.12 111.88
CA MET A 183 100.53 -76.01 112.00
C MET A 183 100.30 -75.29 110.66
N VAL A 184 101.35 -75.15 109.84
CA VAL A 184 101.23 -74.56 108.50
C VAL A 184 100.36 -75.45 107.60
N LEU A 185 100.51 -76.78 107.67
CA LEU A 185 99.66 -77.71 106.92
C LEU A 185 98.19 -77.64 107.34
N ASP A 186 97.91 -77.57 108.65
CA ASP A 186 96.53 -77.38 109.14
C ASP A 186 95.93 -76.05 108.68
N LYS A 187 96.75 -74.99 108.63
CA LYS A 187 96.33 -73.68 108.11
C LYS A 187 96.07 -73.71 106.61
N ILE A 188 96.89 -74.43 105.84
CA ILE A 188 96.67 -74.65 104.40
C ILE A 188 95.37 -75.42 104.16
N ALA A 189 95.08 -76.46 104.96
CA ALA A 189 93.84 -77.21 104.87
C ALA A 189 92.61 -76.36 105.19
N GLU A 190 92.70 -75.47 106.19
CA GLU A 190 91.65 -74.50 106.50
C GLU A 190 91.45 -73.48 105.36
N CYS A 191 92.54 -72.95 104.79
CA CYS A 191 92.46 -72.08 103.61
C CYS A 191 91.83 -72.81 102.41
N GLY A 192 92.10 -74.10 102.22
CA GLY A 192 91.45 -74.93 101.19
C GLY A 192 89.94 -75.00 101.35
N ARG A 193 89.45 -75.29 102.57
CA ARG A 193 88.00 -75.29 102.87
C ARG A 193 87.33 -73.93 102.66
N GLN A 194 88.05 -72.85 102.98
CA GLN A 194 87.54 -71.49 102.75
C GLN A 194 87.47 -71.14 101.27
N LEU A 195 88.47 -71.55 100.48
CA LEU A 195 88.47 -71.41 99.01
C LEU A 195 87.31 -72.17 98.37
N GLU A 196 87.11 -73.43 98.73
CA GLU A 196 86.01 -74.26 98.23
C GLU A 196 84.64 -73.63 98.57
N SER A 197 84.47 -73.08 99.78
CA SER A 197 83.26 -72.33 100.15
C SER A 197 83.06 -71.04 99.34
N VAL A 198 84.14 -70.37 98.92
CA VAL A 198 84.06 -69.19 98.04
C VAL A 198 83.73 -69.60 96.61
N GLU A 199 84.28 -70.70 96.12
CA GLU A 199 83.95 -71.25 94.79
C GLU A 199 82.46 -71.64 94.70
N ASP A 200 81.92 -72.34 95.70
CA ASP A 200 80.48 -72.67 95.76
C ASP A 200 79.58 -71.41 95.79
N LYS A 201 80.01 -70.36 96.50
CA LYS A 201 79.30 -69.06 96.51
C LYS A 201 79.38 -68.36 95.16
N LEU A 202 80.52 -68.43 94.48
CA LEU A 202 80.69 -67.83 93.15
C LEU A 202 79.85 -68.56 92.10
N ASP A 203 79.84 -69.90 92.11
CA ASP A 203 79.03 -70.72 91.20
C ASP A 203 77.52 -70.49 91.41
N SER A 204 77.08 -70.39 92.67
CA SER A 204 75.67 -70.05 92.98
C SER A 204 75.29 -68.63 92.57
N GLN A 205 76.19 -67.64 92.71
CA GLN A 205 75.99 -66.29 92.19
C GLN A 205 75.96 -66.25 90.66
N GLN A 206 76.84 -66.99 89.99
CA GLN A 206 76.89 -67.08 88.54
C GLN A 206 75.60 -67.69 87.98
N LYS A 207 75.12 -68.80 88.57
CA LYS A 207 73.83 -69.43 88.20
C LYS A 207 72.65 -68.48 88.41
N LEU A 208 72.62 -67.73 89.51
CA LEU A 208 71.56 -66.76 89.76
C LEU A 208 71.56 -65.65 88.70
N LEU A 209 72.74 -65.12 88.35
CA LEU A 209 72.88 -64.08 87.33
C LEU A 209 72.45 -64.57 85.94
N GLU A 210 72.84 -65.79 85.56
CA GLU A 210 72.44 -66.43 84.30
C GLU A 210 70.90 -66.54 84.19
N THR A 211 70.23 -66.98 85.27
CA THR A 211 68.76 -67.07 85.27
C THR A 211 68.07 -65.71 85.14
N GLN A 212 68.65 -64.66 85.72
CA GLN A 212 68.13 -63.29 85.58
C GLN A 212 68.32 -62.75 84.15
N PHE A 213 69.46 -63.02 83.52
CA PHE A 213 69.70 -62.66 82.12
C PHE A 213 68.71 -63.34 81.17
N VAL A 214 68.51 -64.65 81.32
CA VAL A 214 67.54 -65.40 80.50
C VAL A 214 66.10 -64.88 80.70
N ALA A 215 65.73 -64.48 81.93
CA ALA A 215 64.43 -63.87 82.18
C ALA A 215 64.29 -62.50 81.47
N LYS A 216 65.32 -61.65 81.54
CA LYS A 216 65.35 -60.34 80.87
C LYS A 216 65.37 -60.45 79.35
N GLU A 217 66.06 -61.45 78.80
CA GLU A 217 66.06 -61.73 77.37
C GLU A 217 64.65 -62.10 76.88
N LYS A 218 63.92 -62.94 77.61
CA LYS A 218 62.52 -63.28 77.28
C LYS A 218 61.58 -62.07 77.38
N GLU A 219 61.77 -61.21 78.37
CA GLU A 219 61.01 -59.95 78.48
C GLU A 219 61.29 -59.03 77.27
N LEU A 220 62.55 -58.90 76.85
CA LEU A 220 62.93 -58.11 75.67
C LEU A 220 62.35 -58.69 74.37
N GLN A 221 62.36 -60.02 74.21
CA GLN A 221 61.74 -60.68 73.05
C GLN A 221 60.23 -60.44 73.00
N ALA A 222 59.55 -60.47 74.15
CA ALA A 222 58.11 -60.17 74.23
C ALA A 222 57.82 -58.70 73.88
N LEU A 223 58.64 -57.76 74.36
CA LEU A 223 58.54 -56.34 74.00
C LEU A 223 58.81 -56.09 72.52
N SER A 224 59.78 -56.78 71.93
CA SER A 224 60.07 -56.68 70.49
C SER A 224 58.84 -57.07 69.66
N LEU A 225 58.17 -58.17 70.02
CA LEU A 225 56.97 -58.62 69.31
C LEU A 225 55.78 -57.67 69.50
N ASP A 226 55.65 -57.04 70.67
CA ASP A 226 54.64 -55.99 70.90
C ASP A 226 54.92 -54.74 70.05
N ILE A 227 56.18 -54.33 69.94
CA ILE A 227 56.60 -53.23 69.05
C ILE A 227 56.27 -53.55 67.59
N ASP A 228 56.62 -54.74 67.11
CA ASP A 228 56.33 -55.16 65.72
C ASP A 228 54.83 -55.13 65.41
N LEU A 229 54.00 -55.65 66.34
CA LEU A 229 52.54 -55.57 66.21
C LEU A 229 52.05 -54.13 66.17
N ARG A 230 52.64 -53.26 67.01
CA ARG A 230 52.26 -51.85 67.08
C ARG A 230 52.67 -51.10 65.81
N GLU A 231 53.83 -51.40 65.24
CA GLU A 231 54.25 -50.88 63.92
C GLU A 231 53.27 -51.29 62.82
N GLN A 232 52.84 -52.56 62.78
CA GLN A 232 51.83 -53.02 61.82
C GLN A 232 50.50 -52.28 62.00
N THR A 233 50.07 -52.03 63.23
CA THR A 233 48.84 -51.23 63.47
C THR A 233 48.99 -49.78 63.01
N VAL A 234 50.17 -49.18 63.19
CA VAL A 234 50.45 -47.81 62.70
C VAL A 234 50.44 -47.76 61.17
N ILE A 235 51.02 -48.76 60.50
CA ILE A 235 50.98 -48.87 59.03
C ILE A 235 49.54 -48.97 58.54
N SER A 236 48.72 -49.83 59.14
CA SER A 236 47.30 -49.96 58.80
C SER A 236 46.56 -48.64 58.98
N LEU A 237 46.73 -47.97 60.13
CA LEU A 237 46.10 -46.69 60.40
C LEU A 237 46.56 -45.59 59.44
N ASN A 238 47.83 -45.61 59.03
CA ASN A 238 48.37 -44.64 58.08
C ASN A 238 47.75 -44.82 56.69
N ASN A 239 47.57 -46.06 56.25
CA ASN A 239 46.89 -46.37 54.99
C ASN A 239 45.41 -45.94 55.04
N ASP A 240 44.70 -46.24 56.13
CA ASP A 240 43.31 -45.81 56.32
C ASP A 240 43.21 -44.28 56.30
N MET A 241 44.15 -43.59 56.96
CA MET A 241 44.23 -42.13 56.94
C MET A 241 44.44 -41.59 55.52
N GLU A 242 45.38 -42.17 54.78
CA GLU A 242 45.67 -41.76 53.40
C GLU A 242 44.46 -41.96 52.47
N GLU A 243 43.73 -43.08 52.62
CA GLU A 243 42.48 -43.30 51.89
C GLU A 243 41.43 -42.23 52.26
N THR A 244 41.27 -41.92 53.56
CA THR A 244 40.31 -40.89 53.99
C THR A 244 40.70 -39.49 53.49
N CYS A 245 41.98 -39.15 53.41
CA CYS A 245 42.47 -37.91 52.82
C CYS A 245 42.13 -37.84 51.33
N GLN A 246 42.39 -38.90 50.57
CA GLN A 246 42.05 -38.97 49.14
C GLN A 246 40.54 -38.85 48.91
N GLN A 247 39.71 -39.48 49.74
CA GLN A 247 38.26 -39.34 49.69
C GLN A 247 37.78 -37.93 50.04
N MET A 248 38.46 -37.25 50.97
CA MET A 248 38.16 -35.87 51.33
C MET A 248 38.51 -34.91 50.20
N GLU A 249 39.66 -35.10 49.54
CA GLU A 249 40.08 -34.32 48.38
C GLU A 249 39.14 -34.49 47.18
N SER A 250 38.68 -35.72 46.90
CA SER A 250 37.73 -35.95 45.82
C SER A 250 36.38 -35.27 46.10
N LYS A 251 35.88 -35.35 47.33
CA LYS A 251 34.69 -34.62 47.76
C LYS A 251 34.86 -33.11 47.74
N ALA A 252 36.04 -32.58 48.08
CA ALA A 252 36.31 -31.15 47.99
C ALA A 252 36.20 -30.66 46.54
N LYS A 253 36.74 -31.41 45.58
CA LYS A 253 36.59 -31.13 44.14
C LYS A 253 35.13 -31.23 43.67
N GLU A 254 34.38 -32.20 44.16
CA GLU A 254 32.94 -32.30 43.86
C GLU A 254 32.17 -31.08 44.38
N LEU A 255 32.47 -30.62 45.60
CA LEU A 255 31.86 -29.41 46.18
C LEU A 255 32.23 -28.15 45.40
N GLU A 256 33.47 -28.03 44.94
CA GLU A 256 33.92 -26.92 44.09
C GLU A 256 33.14 -26.89 42.76
N ASN A 257 32.96 -28.04 42.12
CA ASN A 257 32.14 -28.13 40.90
C ASN A 257 30.68 -27.75 41.15
N VAL A 258 30.10 -28.18 42.27
CA VAL A 258 28.72 -27.82 42.65
C VAL A 258 28.62 -26.31 42.91
N GLN A 259 29.61 -25.71 43.58
CA GLN A 259 29.66 -24.28 43.83
C GLN A 259 29.69 -23.48 42.52
N MET A 260 30.54 -23.90 41.56
CA MET A 260 30.60 -23.32 40.23
C MET A 260 29.25 -23.37 39.49
N LEU A 261 28.56 -24.52 39.56
CA LEU A 261 27.21 -24.67 38.97
C LEU A 261 26.18 -23.78 39.66
N ILE A 262 26.26 -23.60 40.98
CA ILE A 262 25.38 -22.68 41.71
C ILE A 262 25.63 -21.24 41.25
N GLU A 263 26.89 -20.82 41.13
CA GLU A 263 27.25 -19.47 40.66
C GLU A 263 26.77 -19.21 39.23
N GLU A 264 26.94 -20.17 38.32
CA GLU A 264 26.42 -20.10 36.95
C GLU A 264 24.88 -19.94 36.95
N ARG A 265 24.19 -20.73 37.78
CA ARG A 265 22.73 -20.64 37.93
C ARG A 265 22.27 -19.32 38.56
N CYS A 266 23.01 -18.80 39.55
CA CYS A 266 22.74 -17.50 40.16
C CYS A 266 22.87 -16.37 39.13
N ALA A 267 23.94 -16.37 38.33
CA ALA A 267 24.12 -15.41 37.25
C ALA A 267 22.99 -15.52 36.20
N HIS A 268 22.54 -16.73 35.87
CA HIS A 268 21.40 -16.94 34.98
C HIS A 268 20.09 -16.39 35.57
N CYS A 269 19.84 -16.59 36.87
CA CYS A 269 18.68 -16.03 37.56
C CYS A 269 18.69 -14.50 37.58
N GLU A 270 19.87 -13.88 37.73
CA GLU A 270 20.02 -12.41 37.66
C GLU A 270 19.75 -11.88 36.26
N SER A 271 20.27 -12.54 35.22
CA SER A 271 19.95 -12.22 33.82
C SER A 271 18.45 -12.32 33.54
N LEU A 272 17.80 -13.41 33.97
CA LEU A 272 16.34 -13.57 33.83
C LEU A 272 15.57 -12.50 34.60
N LYS A 273 16.04 -12.09 35.78
CA LYS A 273 15.42 -11.02 36.56
C LYS A 273 15.47 -9.68 35.81
N LEU A 274 16.61 -9.33 35.21
CA LEU A 274 16.74 -8.12 34.39
C LEU A 274 15.82 -8.16 33.16
N LEU A 275 15.74 -9.31 32.48
CA LEU A 275 14.85 -9.49 31.33
C LEU A 275 13.36 -9.36 31.72
N ILE A 276 12.97 -9.90 32.87
CA ILE A 276 11.61 -9.74 33.41
C ILE A 276 11.33 -8.26 33.69
N GLU A 277 12.28 -7.53 34.28
CA GLU A 277 12.13 -6.11 34.59
C GLU A 277 11.93 -5.31 33.29
N GLU A 278 12.79 -5.51 32.29
CA GLU A 278 12.70 -4.87 30.96
C GLU A 278 11.34 -5.14 30.30
N HIS A 279 10.90 -6.40 30.31
CA HIS A 279 9.59 -6.78 29.77
C HIS A 279 8.44 -6.13 30.52
N SER A 280 8.57 -5.95 31.84
CA SER A 280 7.55 -5.30 32.65
C SER A 280 7.46 -3.81 32.35
N GLU A 281 8.58 -3.11 32.19
CA GLU A 281 8.65 -1.72 31.75
C GLU A 281 8.10 -1.54 30.33
N GLU A 282 8.39 -2.47 29.42
CA GLU A 282 7.83 -2.46 28.06
C GLU A 282 6.30 -2.64 28.09
N LEU A 283 5.79 -3.52 28.96
CA LEU A 283 4.36 -3.73 29.19
C LEU A 283 3.67 -2.47 29.68
N VAL A 284 4.22 -1.78 30.68
CA VAL A 284 3.69 -0.50 31.18
C VAL A 284 3.67 0.55 30.07
N SER A 285 4.73 0.63 29.26
CA SER A 285 4.80 1.54 28.12
C SER A 285 3.79 1.20 27.00
N LYS A 286 3.51 -0.09 26.77
CA LYS A 286 2.47 -0.56 25.84
C LYS A 286 1.07 -0.27 26.38
N GLU A 287 0.82 -0.49 27.67
CA GLU A 287 -0.44 -0.20 28.35
C GLU A 287 -0.79 1.29 28.23
N LYS A 288 0.17 2.18 28.52
CA LYS A 288 0.01 3.63 28.33
C LYS A 288 -0.36 4.00 26.88
N ARG A 289 0.31 3.40 25.89
CA ARG A 289 -0.04 3.61 24.47
C ARG A 289 -1.45 3.12 24.14
N HIS A 290 -1.87 2.00 24.72
CA HIS A 290 -3.23 1.48 24.56
C HIS A 290 -4.28 2.43 25.15
N ASP A 291 -4.01 3.02 26.31
CA ASP A 291 -4.89 4.04 26.91
C ASP A 291 -5.02 5.29 26.03
N GLU A 292 -3.89 5.78 25.49
CA GLU A 292 -3.87 6.91 24.55
C GLU A 292 -4.69 6.62 23.28
N ILE A 293 -4.51 5.42 22.70
CA ILE A 293 -5.28 4.97 21.54
C ILE A 293 -6.78 4.87 21.89
N THR A 294 -7.11 4.31 23.04
CA THR A 294 -8.49 4.16 23.51
C THR A 294 -9.16 5.51 23.67
N ASP A 295 -8.48 6.50 24.25
CA ASP A 295 -8.99 7.86 24.38
C ASP A 295 -9.16 8.54 23.01
N GLY A 296 -8.22 8.31 22.09
CA GLY A 296 -8.32 8.75 20.70
C GLY A 296 -9.54 8.16 19.96
N ILE A 297 -9.77 6.85 20.10
CA ILE A 297 -10.96 6.17 19.55
C ILE A 297 -12.24 6.76 20.13
N ARG A 298 -12.29 6.97 21.46
CA ARG A 298 -13.44 7.59 22.14
C ARG A 298 -13.74 8.98 21.60
N LYS A 299 -12.71 9.81 21.38
CA LYS A 299 -12.87 11.16 20.80
C LYS A 299 -13.37 11.11 19.36
N LEU A 300 -12.81 10.24 18.52
CA LEU A 300 -13.27 10.05 17.15
C LEU A 300 -14.70 9.52 17.09
N SER A 301 -15.08 8.63 18.00
CA SER A 301 -16.45 8.10 18.09
C SER A 301 -17.45 9.20 18.40
N LEU A 302 -17.12 10.11 19.31
CA LEU A 302 -17.94 11.29 19.60
C LEU A 302 -18.08 12.23 18.38
N GLU A 303 -17.00 12.42 17.63
CA GLU A 303 -17.01 13.23 16.40
C GLU A 303 -17.87 12.59 15.31
N ILE A 304 -17.77 11.26 15.12
CA ILE A 304 -18.62 10.52 14.18
C ILE A 304 -20.10 10.70 14.53
N VAL A 305 -20.47 10.51 15.81
CA VAL A 305 -21.86 10.71 16.26
C VAL A 305 -22.33 12.15 16.04
N PHE A 306 -21.45 13.14 16.22
CA PHE A 306 -21.77 14.53 15.90
C PHE A 306 -22.03 14.71 14.40
N GLN A 307 -21.16 14.17 13.55
CA GLN A 307 -21.29 14.24 12.09
C GLN A 307 -22.54 13.51 11.59
N GLU A 308 -22.86 12.32 12.12
CA GLU A 308 -24.10 11.60 11.81
C GLU A 308 -25.33 12.47 12.08
N LYS A 309 -25.40 13.14 13.24
CA LYS A 309 -26.49 14.08 13.54
C LYS A 309 -26.55 15.26 12.59
N THR A 310 -25.41 15.77 12.11
CA THR A 310 -25.42 16.84 11.09
C THR A 310 -25.93 16.33 9.75
N LEU A 311 -25.58 15.10 9.39
CA LEU A 311 -26.00 14.46 8.15
C LEU A 311 -27.49 14.12 8.16
N GLU A 312 -28.04 13.66 9.29
CA GLU A 312 -29.49 13.48 9.49
C GLU A 312 -30.25 14.80 9.28
N ARG A 313 -29.75 15.91 9.83
CA ARG A 313 -30.37 17.24 9.60
C ARG A 313 -30.31 17.66 8.14
N ALA A 314 -29.17 17.42 7.46
CA ALA A 314 -29.02 17.71 6.04
C ALA A 314 -29.97 16.87 5.18
N GLN A 315 -30.11 15.57 5.47
CA GLN A 315 -31.07 14.68 4.82
C GLN A 315 -32.51 15.15 5.00
N ALA A 316 -32.90 15.55 6.21
CA ALA A 316 -34.22 16.10 6.48
C ALA A 316 -34.48 17.40 5.68
N PHE A 317 -33.45 18.24 5.52
CA PHE A 317 -33.54 19.45 4.72
C PHE A 317 -33.67 19.17 3.22
N ILE A 318 -32.87 18.23 2.70
CA ILE A 318 -32.95 17.77 1.29
C ILE A 318 -34.34 17.20 1.00
N LYS A 319 -34.89 16.38 1.90
CA LYS A 319 -36.26 15.85 1.75
C LYS A 319 -37.29 16.96 1.60
N LYS A 320 -37.22 18.00 2.44
CA LYS A 320 -38.11 19.18 2.34
C LYS A 320 -37.95 19.93 1.02
N LEU A 321 -36.72 20.04 0.50
CA LEU A 321 -36.47 20.66 -0.80
C LEU A 321 -37.04 19.82 -1.95
N SER A 322 -36.92 18.50 -1.88
CA SER A 322 -37.52 17.58 -2.85
C SER A 322 -39.03 17.72 -2.88
N GLU A 323 -39.70 17.72 -1.72
CA GLU A 323 -41.16 17.90 -1.65
C GLU A 323 -41.60 19.25 -2.24
N LYS A 324 -40.81 20.32 -2.02
CA LYS A 324 -41.06 21.63 -2.65
C LYS A 324 -40.84 21.61 -4.17
N GLN A 325 -39.82 20.90 -4.64
CA GLN A 325 -39.54 20.73 -6.05
C GLN A 325 -40.68 19.98 -6.73
N ASP A 326 -41.14 18.87 -6.17
CA ASP A 326 -42.27 18.09 -6.70
C ASP A 326 -43.55 18.94 -6.75
N SER A 327 -43.80 19.76 -5.72
CA SER A 327 -44.93 20.70 -5.74
C SER A 327 -44.79 21.75 -6.85
N ALA A 328 -43.58 22.30 -7.06
CA ALA A 328 -43.33 23.30 -8.10
C ALA A 328 -43.42 22.69 -9.52
N GLU A 329 -42.98 21.44 -9.68
CA GLU A 329 -43.05 20.70 -10.93
C GLU A 329 -44.49 20.38 -11.33
N ASN A 330 -45.33 20.01 -10.36
CA ASN A 330 -46.78 19.84 -10.58
C ASN A 330 -47.49 21.15 -10.96
N GLU A 331 -47.14 22.27 -10.33
CA GLU A 331 -47.65 23.58 -10.73
C GLU A 331 -47.20 23.95 -12.15
N LEU A 332 -45.93 23.70 -12.49
CA LEU A 332 -45.41 23.89 -13.84
C LEU A 332 -46.18 23.06 -14.87
N ASP A 333 -46.39 21.76 -14.64
CA ASP A 333 -47.18 20.88 -15.50
C ASP A 333 -48.62 21.40 -15.68
N TRP A 334 -49.26 21.89 -14.61
CA TRP A 334 -50.58 22.50 -14.72
C TRP A 334 -50.55 23.78 -15.58
N THR A 335 -49.56 24.65 -15.38
CA THR A 335 -49.41 25.87 -16.20
C THR A 335 -49.09 25.56 -17.65
N GLU A 336 -48.29 24.54 -17.93
CA GLU A 336 -47.96 24.08 -19.28
C GLU A 336 -49.22 23.56 -19.98
N LYS A 337 -50.00 22.69 -19.32
CA LYS A 337 -51.29 22.21 -19.85
C LYS A 337 -52.27 23.35 -20.14
N LYS A 338 -52.29 24.38 -19.29
CA LYS A 338 -53.12 25.58 -19.48
C LYS A 338 -52.64 26.43 -20.65
N LEU A 339 -51.33 26.60 -20.80
CA LEU A 339 -50.72 27.30 -21.93
C LEU A 339 -51.01 26.58 -23.24
N ASP A 340 -50.90 25.25 -23.26
CA ASP A 340 -51.25 24.38 -24.37
C ASP A 340 -52.71 24.56 -24.83
N SER A 341 -53.64 24.56 -23.87
CA SER A 341 -55.05 24.83 -24.14
C SER A 341 -55.27 26.22 -24.75
N THR A 342 -54.55 27.22 -24.23
CA THR A 342 -54.60 28.61 -24.70
C THR A 342 -54.02 28.73 -26.12
N THR A 343 -52.90 28.06 -26.38
CA THR A 343 -52.25 27.99 -27.69
C THR A 343 -53.18 27.38 -28.73
N ARG A 344 -53.80 26.23 -28.42
CA ARG A 344 -54.82 25.60 -29.29
C ARG A 344 -56.02 26.52 -29.53
N HIS A 345 -56.42 27.33 -28.55
CA HIS A 345 -57.48 28.32 -28.72
C HIS A 345 -57.07 29.44 -29.68
N LEU A 346 -55.86 29.97 -29.55
CA LEU A 346 -55.31 30.97 -30.46
C LEU A 346 -55.18 30.45 -31.88
N GLU A 347 -54.70 29.21 -32.08
CA GLU A 347 -54.65 28.56 -33.40
C GLU A 347 -56.03 28.48 -34.07
N ARG A 348 -57.06 28.08 -33.31
CA ARG A 348 -58.46 28.09 -33.80
C ARG A 348 -58.91 29.50 -34.19
N CYS A 349 -58.59 30.50 -33.38
CA CYS A 349 -58.91 31.90 -33.68
C CYS A 349 -58.21 32.39 -34.94
N ILE A 350 -56.93 32.07 -35.13
CA ILE A 350 -56.15 32.38 -36.32
C ILE A 350 -56.76 31.71 -37.56
N ALA A 351 -57.11 30.42 -37.48
CA ALA A 351 -57.76 29.70 -38.57
C ALA A 351 -59.11 30.32 -38.95
N LYS A 352 -59.93 30.68 -37.95
CA LYS A 352 -61.22 31.36 -38.15
C LYS A 352 -61.03 32.73 -38.81
N HIS A 353 -60.04 33.50 -38.37
CA HIS A 353 -59.69 34.78 -38.99
C HIS A 353 -59.21 34.60 -40.44
N LYS A 354 -58.41 33.57 -40.73
CA LYS A 354 -57.96 33.23 -42.08
C LYS A 354 -59.13 32.86 -43.00
N SER A 355 -60.12 32.11 -42.50
CA SER A 355 -61.37 31.81 -43.23
C SER A 355 -62.14 33.09 -43.54
N LYS A 356 -62.42 33.91 -42.52
CA LYS A 356 -63.12 35.19 -42.69
C LYS A 356 -62.40 36.13 -43.67
N LYS A 357 -61.06 36.17 -43.65
CA LYS A 357 -60.25 36.93 -44.62
C LYS A 357 -60.42 36.39 -46.05
N LYS A 358 -60.60 35.08 -46.24
CA LYS A 358 -60.89 34.47 -47.55
C LYS A 358 -62.31 34.81 -48.03
N GLU A 359 -63.30 34.71 -47.14
CA GLU A 359 -64.68 35.12 -47.41
C GLU A 359 -64.76 36.60 -47.79
N LEU A 360 -64.11 37.48 -47.02
CA LEU A 360 -64.05 38.91 -47.31
C LEU A 360 -63.41 39.20 -48.68
N ARG A 361 -62.37 38.46 -49.07
CA ARG A 361 -61.78 38.57 -50.42
C ARG A 361 -62.78 38.17 -51.51
N SER A 362 -63.54 37.09 -51.31
CA SER A 362 -64.58 36.68 -52.25
C SER A 362 -65.70 37.74 -52.37
N VAL A 363 -66.13 38.31 -51.25
CA VAL A 363 -67.14 39.39 -51.24
C VAL A 363 -66.61 40.62 -51.98
N LYS A 364 -65.36 41.03 -51.74
CA LYS A 364 -64.74 42.14 -52.45
C LYS A 364 -64.69 41.91 -53.97
N GLU A 365 -64.42 40.69 -54.41
CA GLU A 365 -64.37 40.39 -55.83
C GLU A 365 -65.76 40.41 -56.48
N LYS A 366 -66.78 39.83 -55.83
CA LYS A 366 -68.18 39.94 -56.26
C LYS A 366 -68.65 41.40 -56.34
N TYR A 367 -68.24 42.23 -55.38
CA TYR A 367 -68.55 43.65 -55.41
C TYR A 367 -67.90 44.37 -56.60
N ARG A 368 -66.66 44.01 -56.96
CA ARG A 368 -65.95 44.54 -58.14
C ARG A 368 -66.65 44.16 -59.45
N GLU A 369 -67.07 42.90 -59.58
CA GLU A 369 -67.85 42.42 -60.73
C GLU A 369 -69.17 43.19 -60.87
N CYS A 370 -69.86 43.43 -59.75
CA CYS A 370 -71.09 44.20 -59.74
C CYS A 370 -70.89 45.64 -60.22
N LEU A 371 -69.80 46.30 -59.80
CA LEU A 371 -69.45 47.64 -60.30
C LEU A 371 -69.17 47.66 -61.80
N GLN A 372 -68.46 46.65 -62.33
CA GLN A 372 -68.20 46.54 -63.77
C GLN A 372 -69.48 46.34 -64.58
N ASN A 373 -70.39 45.48 -64.11
CA ASN A 373 -71.70 45.30 -64.75
C ASN A 373 -72.53 46.59 -64.74
N LEU A 374 -72.42 47.38 -63.67
CA LEU A 374 -73.13 48.66 -63.55
C LEU A 374 -72.58 49.69 -64.55
N ASP A 375 -71.27 49.74 -64.76
CA ASP A 375 -70.63 50.58 -65.80
C ASP A 375 -71.00 50.13 -67.23
N ILE A 376 -71.10 48.82 -67.47
CA ILE A 376 -71.60 48.28 -68.75
C ILE A 376 -73.05 48.71 -68.99
N ASN A 377 -73.92 48.51 -68.00
CA ASN A 377 -75.33 48.91 -68.09
C ASN A 377 -75.48 50.43 -68.28
N GLU A 378 -74.63 51.26 -67.67
CA GLU A 378 -74.63 52.71 -67.89
C GLU A 378 -74.26 53.09 -69.34
N LYS A 379 -73.29 52.39 -69.94
CA LYS A 379 -72.90 52.57 -71.35
C LYS A 379 -74.01 52.12 -72.30
N GLU A 380 -74.65 51.00 -72.02
CA GLU A 380 -75.82 50.54 -72.78
C GLU A 380 -76.97 51.53 -72.70
N LEU A 381 -77.26 52.07 -71.51
CA LEU A 381 -78.28 53.10 -71.32
C LEU A 381 -77.98 54.37 -72.14
N LYS A 382 -76.72 54.83 -72.15
CA LYS A 382 -76.28 55.97 -72.98
C LYS A 382 -76.46 55.68 -74.48
N SER A 383 -76.18 54.45 -74.92
CA SER A 383 -76.41 54.02 -76.31
C SER A 383 -77.91 54.04 -76.66
N VAL A 384 -78.77 53.52 -75.77
CA VAL A 384 -80.23 53.54 -75.99
C VAL A 384 -80.76 54.98 -76.03
N GLN A 385 -80.23 55.86 -75.18
CA GLN A 385 -80.60 57.28 -75.16
C GLN A 385 -80.25 58.00 -76.47
N SER A 386 -79.11 57.67 -77.09
CA SER A 386 -78.70 58.15 -78.43
C SER A 386 -79.66 57.69 -79.53
N VAL A 387 -80.14 56.46 -79.49
CA VAL A 387 -81.09 55.93 -80.49
C VAL A 387 -82.46 56.62 -80.36
N LEU A 388 -82.91 56.87 -79.12
CA LEU A 388 -84.15 57.59 -78.87
C LEU A 388 -84.12 59.03 -79.41
N THR A 389 -83.00 59.74 -79.29
CA THR A 389 -82.86 61.09 -79.86
C THR A 389 -82.96 61.09 -81.39
N GLU A 390 -82.39 60.08 -82.05
CA GLU A 390 -82.40 59.95 -83.51
C GLU A 390 -83.81 59.61 -84.05
N ILE A 391 -84.56 58.75 -83.36
CA ILE A 391 -85.97 58.48 -83.68
C ILE A 391 -86.82 59.76 -83.52
N ASN A 392 -86.55 60.57 -82.48
CA ASN A 392 -87.28 61.79 -82.24
C ASN A 392 -87.08 62.84 -83.36
N GLU A 393 -85.85 62.96 -83.88
CA GLU A 393 -85.55 63.79 -85.06
C GLU A 393 -86.27 63.31 -86.33
N GLN A 394 -86.37 61.99 -86.54
CA GLN A 394 -87.11 61.42 -87.68
C GLN A 394 -88.62 61.67 -87.59
N VAL A 395 -89.19 61.64 -86.37
CA VAL A 395 -90.61 61.94 -86.14
C VAL A 395 -90.91 63.40 -86.47
N GLU A 396 -90.09 64.34 -85.99
CA GLU A 396 -90.19 65.78 -86.29
C GLU A 396 -90.12 66.06 -87.81
N GLU A 397 -89.26 65.34 -88.54
CA GLU A 397 -89.17 65.46 -89.99
C GLU A 397 -90.40 64.88 -90.70
N GLY A 398 -90.98 63.80 -90.16
CA GLY A 398 -92.25 63.22 -90.62
C GLY A 398 -93.43 64.18 -90.47
N GLU A 399 -93.52 64.90 -89.35
CA GLU A 399 -94.57 65.89 -89.10
C GLU A 399 -94.52 67.05 -90.11
N LYS A 400 -93.32 67.55 -90.43
CA LYS A 400 -93.13 68.58 -91.47
C LYS A 400 -93.63 68.14 -92.85
N ARG A 401 -93.42 66.86 -93.22
CA ARG A 401 -93.94 66.30 -94.49
C ARG A 401 -95.47 66.21 -94.51
N ILE A 402 -96.07 65.81 -93.40
CA ILE A 402 -97.55 65.75 -93.27
C ILE A 402 -98.15 67.15 -93.40
N GLN A 403 -97.54 68.15 -92.78
CA GLN A 403 -98.00 69.54 -92.87
C GLN A 403 -97.96 70.07 -94.31
N HIS A 404 -96.92 69.73 -95.08
CA HIS A 404 -96.83 70.06 -96.51
C HIS A 404 -97.93 69.38 -97.35
N LEU A 405 -98.18 68.08 -97.14
CA LEU A 405 -99.23 67.34 -97.86
C LEU A 405 -100.63 67.91 -97.62
N ASN A 406 -100.93 68.34 -96.39
CA ASN A 406 -102.23 68.96 -96.07
C ASN A 406 -102.44 70.27 -96.84
N SER A 407 -101.41 71.12 -96.93
CA SER A 407 -101.50 72.37 -97.71
C SER A 407 -101.73 72.13 -99.21
N SER A 408 -101.16 71.05 -99.77
CA SER A 408 -101.40 70.65 -101.15
C SER A 408 -102.83 70.13 -101.38
N ASN A 409 -103.43 69.50 -100.37
CA ASN A 409 -104.78 68.92 -100.47
C ASN A 409 -105.87 70.02 -100.42
N ASP A 410 -105.64 71.09 -99.66
CA ASP A 410 -106.51 72.27 -99.63
C ASP A 410 -106.58 72.99 -100.98
N GLU A 411 -105.48 73.02 -101.73
CA GLU A 411 -105.41 73.61 -103.07
C GLU A 411 -106.20 72.78 -104.11
N LEU A 412 -106.10 71.45 -104.05
CA LEU A 412 -106.91 70.55 -104.88
C LEU A 412 -108.41 70.70 -104.58
N ASN A 413 -108.80 70.87 -103.31
CA ASN A 413 -110.19 71.11 -102.92
C ASN A 413 -110.73 72.45 -103.43
N ARG A 414 -109.90 73.50 -103.52
CA ARG A 414 -110.29 74.77 -104.17
C ARG A 414 -110.58 74.59 -105.67
N GLN A 415 -109.75 73.82 -106.37
CA GLN A 415 -109.94 73.55 -107.80
C GLN A 415 -111.20 72.72 -108.08
N LEU A 416 -111.50 71.75 -107.22
CA LEU A 416 -112.72 70.94 -107.32
C LEU A 416 -114.00 71.80 -107.20
N LYS A 417 -113.97 72.83 -106.35
CA LYS A 417 -115.12 73.70 -106.09
C LYS A 417 -115.47 74.60 -107.27
N LEU A 418 -114.47 75.10 -108.01
CA LEU A 418 -114.67 75.87 -109.25
C LEU A 418 -115.28 75.03 -110.38
N LYS A 419 -114.91 73.75 -110.46
CA LYS A 419 -115.48 72.81 -111.45
C LYS A 419 -116.93 72.43 -111.14
N GLN A 420 -117.33 72.41 -109.87
CA GLN A 420 -118.71 72.16 -109.45
C GLN A 420 -119.68 73.29 -109.87
N GLU A 421 -119.21 74.53 -109.90
CA GLU A 421 -120.01 75.70 -110.28
C GLU A 421 -120.22 75.82 -111.81
N GLU A 422 -119.28 75.35 -112.64
CA GLU A 422 -119.43 75.26 -114.11
C GLU A 422 -120.52 74.28 -114.56
N VAL A 423 -120.72 73.17 -113.84
CA VAL A 423 -121.69 72.11 -114.19
C VAL A 423 -123.15 72.55 -113.92
N CYS A 424 -123.39 73.44 -112.96
CA CYS A 424 -124.72 73.96 -112.67
C CYS A 424 -125.28 74.92 -113.74
N SER A 425 -124.44 75.58 -114.54
CA SER A 425 -124.90 76.49 -115.61
C SER A 425 -125.26 75.77 -116.92
N ILE A 426 -124.67 74.60 -117.18
CA ILE A 426 -124.94 73.77 -118.37
C ILE A 426 -126.28 73.02 -118.23
N ASN A 427 -126.65 72.63 -117.01
CA ASN A 427 -127.89 71.89 -116.76
C ASN A 427 -129.16 72.76 -116.84
N LYS A 428 -129.02 74.09 -116.86
CA LYS A 428 -130.13 75.05 -116.98
C LYS A 428 -130.47 75.40 -118.44
N THR A 429 -129.54 75.21 -119.37
CA THR A 429 -129.72 75.55 -120.80
C THR A 429 -130.21 74.39 -121.67
N ILE A 430 -130.18 73.15 -121.16
CA ILE A 430 -130.55 71.94 -121.92
C ILE A 430 -132.05 71.59 -121.81
N MET A 431 -132.78 72.05 -120.78
CA MET A 431 -134.21 71.72 -120.63
C MET A 431 -135.19 72.72 -121.29
N GLU A 432 -134.76 73.93 -121.67
CA GLU A 432 -135.65 74.95 -122.23
C GLU A 432 -135.69 74.97 -123.77
N SER A 433 -134.93 74.11 -124.48
CA SER A 433 -134.72 74.25 -125.93
C SER A 433 -134.90 72.98 -126.79
N SER A 434 -135.94 72.15 -126.61
CA SER A 434 -136.31 71.19 -127.67
C SER A 434 -137.76 70.67 -127.63
N GLY A 435 -138.72 71.56 -127.39
CA GLY A 435 -140.14 71.38 -127.74
C GLY A 435 -140.47 71.79 -129.19
N GLU A 436 -139.51 72.30 -129.95
CA GLU A 436 -139.67 72.78 -131.32
C GLU A 436 -138.79 71.98 -132.29
N LEU A 437 -139.26 70.84 -132.82
CA LEU A 437 -139.04 70.47 -134.24
C LEU A 437 -139.76 69.17 -134.64
N LYS A 438 -141.07 69.12 -134.41
CA LYS A 438 -141.97 68.08 -134.98
C LYS A 438 -142.89 68.68 -136.04
N ALA A 439 -142.37 69.40 -137.04
CA ALA A 439 -143.13 69.73 -138.24
C ALA A 439 -142.22 70.18 -139.41
N LYS A 440 -142.44 69.54 -140.59
CA LYS A 440 -141.83 69.74 -141.92
C LYS A 440 -140.53 68.94 -142.12
N ARG A 441 -140.50 67.71 -142.66
CA ARG A 441 -141.25 67.06 -143.77
C ARG A 441 -141.15 67.84 -145.10
N LYS A 442 -140.47 67.20 -146.08
CA LYS A 442 -140.41 67.43 -147.55
C LYS A 442 -139.52 68.58 -148.03
N HIS A 443 -138.80 68.49 -149.15
CA HIS A 443 -138.40 67.39 -150.04
C HIS A 443 -137.46 68.06 -151.07
N CYS A 444 -136.31 67.42 -151.24
CA CYS A 444 -135.43 67.29 -152.39
C CYS A 444 -135.49 68.23 -153.61
N ASP A 445 -134.29 68.29 -154.18
CA ASP A 445 -133.95 68.44 -155.59
C ASP A 445 -133.88 69.88 -156.10
N GLN A 446 -132.65 70.34 -156.35
CA GLN A 446 -132.00 70.02 -157.61
C GLN A 446 -130.62 70.67 -157.50
N VAL A 447 -129.60 69.89 -157.11
CA VAL A 447 -128.78 69.14 -158.08
C VAL A 447 -127.88 70.15 -158.79
N GLN A 448 -126.62 70.21 -158.37
CA GLN A 448 -125.58 69.33 -158.93
C GLN A 448 -124.87 70.06 -160.05
N SER A 449 -123.63 70.42 -159.75
CA SER A 449 -122.57 70.43 -160.72
C SER A 449 -121.28 70.48 -159.90
N SER A 450 -120.31 69.59 -160.02
CA SER A 450 -120.11 68.40 -160.84
C SER A 450 -118.90 67.70 -160.16
N ILE A 451 -118.86 66.39 -159.87
CA ILE A 451 -118.88 65.25 -160.81
C ILE A 451 -117.72 65.37 -161.78
N ALA A 452 -116.87 64.40 -162.05
CA ALA A 452 -116.61 63.04 -161.58
C ALA A 452 -115.28 62.62 -162.25
N GLU A 453 -114.92 61.33 -162.12
CA GLU A 453 -113.80 60.57 -162.71
C GLU A 453 -112.84 60.11 -161.61
N LEU A 454 -113.17 59.10 -160.79
CA LEU A 454 -113.69 57.77 -161.13
C LEU A 454 -112.72 56.99 -162.03
N ASN A 455 -111.80 56.28 -161.38
CA ASN A 455 -111.56 54.89 -161.69
C ASN A 455 -111.37 54.16 -160.38
N SER A 456 -111.81 52.93 -160.18
CA SER A 456 -112.73 52.05 -160.89
C SER A 456 -112.58 50.74 -160.12
N VAL A 457 -113.71 50.23 -159.64
CA VAL A 457 -114.05 48.80 -159.61
C VAL A 457 -112.90 47.84 -159.98
N LYS A 458 -112.06 47.61 -158.98
CA LYS A 458 -111.29 46.38 -158.74
C LYS A 458 -111.51 46.07 -157.24
N LYS A 459 -112.68 45.65 -156.77
CA LYS A 459 -113.50 44.51 -157.19
C LYS A 459 -112.70 43.39 -157.82
N LYS A 460 -112.01 42.65 -156.96
CA LYS A 460 -111.82 41.19 -156.98
C LYS A 460 -111.21 40.83 -155.63
N PHE A 461 -111.79 39.86 -154.91
CA PHE A 461 -111.34 39.28 -153.63
C PHE A 461 -111.78 40.05 -152.36
N GLN A 462 -113.00 39.97 -151.80
CA GLN A 462 -114.10 39.01 -151.83
C GLN A 462 -113.71 37.55 -152.10
N ASP A 463 -113.57 36.83 -151.00
CA ASP A 463 -113.48 35.38 -150.88
C ASP A 463 -112.16 34.77 -151.33
N ASN A 464 -111.62 33.97 -150.42
CA ASN A 464 -110.36 33.22 -150.50
C ASN A 464 -109.14 34.10 -150.21
N LEU A 465 -108.25 33.77 -149.29
CA LEU A 465 -107.85 32.47 -148.77
C LEU A 465 -107.04 32.85 -147.51
N LYS A 466 -107.13 32.23 -146.34
CA LYS A 466 -106.62 30.88 -146.11
C LYS A 466 -105.30 30.59 -146.86
N ASP A 467 -104.38 31.55 -146.80
CA ASP A 467 -103.05 31.24 -146.28
C ASP A 467 -103.12 31.54 -144.77
N PHE A 468 -103.09 30.58 -143.84
CA PHE A 468 -102.05 29.56 -143.64
C PHE A 468 -100.66 30.22 -143.61
N GLN A 469 -99.74 29.89 -142.74
CA GLN A 469 -99.46 28.70 -141.94
C GLN A 469 -98.20 29.14 -141.16
N SER A 470 -97.93 28.80 -139.91
CA SER A 470 -98.58 27.92 -138.96
C SER A 470 -97.80 28.02 -137.63
N LYS A 471 -98.30 27.33 -136.59
CA LYS A 471 -97.46 26.54 -135.68
C LYS A 471 -96.40 25.77 -136.47
N GLU A 472 -95.37 25.21 -135.81
CA GLU A 472 -94.51 24.18 -136.43
C GLU A 472 -93.58 24.83 -137.46
N GLU A 473 -92.33 25.13 -137.18
CA GLU A 473 -91.24 24.40 -136.56
C GLU A 473 -90.10 25.45 -136.54
N GLU A 474 -89.16 25.52 -135.61
CA GLU A 474 -88.33 24.47 -135.03
C GLU A 474 -87.48 25.29 -134.04
N GLN A 475 -87.41 24.99 -132.75
CA GLN A 475 -86.57 23.93 -132.22
C GLN A 475 -85.22 23.78 -132.97
N VAL A 476 -84.15 23.51 -132.25
CA VAL A 476 -82.81 23.23 -132.78
C VAL A 476 -81.93 24.49 -132.95
N ARG A 477 -81.53 25.03 -131.80
CA ARG A 477 -80.21 24.68 -131.23
C ARG A 477 -80.13 25.26 -129.81
N LEU A 478 -80.15 24.47 -128.73
CA LEU A 478 -79.11 23.52 -128.34
C LEU A 478 -77.72 24.03 -128.73
N ARG A 479 -76.90 24.32 -127.73
CA ARG A 479 -75.53 24.84 -127.82
C ARG A 479 -75.48 26.37 -127.97
N ALA A 480 -74.78 27.09 -127.13
CA ALA A 480 -73.67 26.67 -126.29
C ALA A 480 -74.02 26.89 -124.80
N SER A 481 -74.06 25.87 -123.95
CA SER A 481 -72.95 24.97 -123.61
C SER A 481 -71.76 25.77 -123.07
N LEU A 482 -71.46 25.66 -121.78
CA LEU A 482 -70.67 24.57 -121.21
C LEU A 482 -69.20 24.98 -121.16
N MET A 483 -68.60 24.83 -119.98
CA MET A 483 -67.20 25.15 -119.67
C MET A 483 -66.90 26.65 -119.78
N GLU A 484 -66.20 27.29 -118.85
CA GLU A 484 -65.09 26.86 -118.00
C GLU A 484 -65.27 27.60 -116.64
N SER A 485 -65.00 27.04 -115.46
CA SER A 485 -64.08 25.96 -115.10
C SER A 485 -64.49 25.46 -113.68
N GLU A 486 -64.48 24.18 -113.30
CA GLU A 486 -63.34 23.23 -113.25
C GLU A 486 -62.10 23.88 -112.60
N GLN A 487 -61.49 23.40 -111.53
CA GLN A 487 -61.18 22.04 -111.05
C GLN A 487 -61.03 22.11 -109.52
N GLY A 488 -61.14 21.08 -108.69
CA GLY A 488 -61.28 19.62 -108.79
C GLY A 488 -60.99 19.10 -107.36
N LEU A 489 -61.81 18.29 -106.70
CA LEU A 489 -61.91 16.84 -106.88
C LEU A 489 -60.66 16.21 -107.51
N GLU A 490 -59.99 15.30 -106.79
CA GLU A 490 -60.14 13.85 -107.07
C GLU A 490 -59.12 13.02 -106.26
N LEU A 491 -59.65 12.22 -105.33
CA LEU A 491 -59.27 10.84 -104.98
C LEU A 491 -57.79 10.38 -105.03
N LYS A 492 -57.34 9.85 -103.88
CA LYS A 492 -56.98 8.42 -103.67
C LYS A 492 -56.27 8.31 -102.32
N ALA A 493 -56.88 7.78 -101.26
CA ALA A 493 -57.04 6.35 -101.06
C ALA A 493 -55.95 5.53 -101.77
N LYS A 494 -54.82 5.30 -101.08
CA LYS A 494 -54.16 3.99 -100.91
C LYS A 494 -52.88 4.12 -100.08
N GLU A 495 -52.56 3.04 -99.38
CA GLU A 495 -51.30 2.72 -98.67
C GLU A 495 -51.21 3.15 -97.19
N LEU A 496 -52.09 2.65 -96.32
CA LEU A 496 -51.87 1.35 -95.65
C LEU A 496 -51.19 0.27 -96.52
N SER A 497 -49.87 0.36 -96.71
CA SER A 497 -49.05 -0.75 -97.23
C SER A 497 -47.55 -0.52 -97.02
N ALA A 498 -47.10 -0.51 -95.76
CA ALA A 498 -45.75 -0.95 -95.35
C ALA A 498 -45.70 -0.91 -93.80
N ARG A 499 -46.39 -1.80 -93.10
CA ARG A 499 -45.97 -3.18 -92.84
C ARG A 499 -44.72 -3.25 -91.95
N GLU A 500 -45.00 -3.60 -90.69
CA GLU A 500 -44.23 -4.59 -89.92
C GLU A 500 -42.74 -4.33 -89.65
N ALA A 501 -42.48 -3.76 -88.47
CA ALA A 501 -41.64 -4.37 -87.43
C ALA A 501 -41.82 -3.56 -86.14
N ARG A 502 -42.85 -3.89 -85.35
CA ARG A 502 -42.72 -4.75 -84.16
C ARG A 502 -41.98 -4.05 -83.01
N ILE A 503 -42.74 -3.46 -82.07
CA ILE A 503 -43.21 -4.11 -80.81
C ILE A 503 -42.11 -4.00 -79.72
N GLY A 504 -42.39 -3.60 -78.50
CA GLY A 504 -43.67 -3.34 -77.89
C GLY A 504 -43.56 -3.03 -76.40
N ASN A 505 -44.54 -2.24 -75.97
CA ASN A 505 -45.18 -2.16 -74.66
C ASN A 505 -44.52 -2.86 -73.46
N LYS A 506 -44.13 -2.00 -72.51
CA LYS A 506 -44.77 -1.83 -71.19
C LYS A 506 -45.31 -3.08 -70.49
N ALA A 507 -44.80 -3.20 -69.27
CA ALA A 507 -45.51 -3.54 -68.04
C ALA A 507 -45.62 -5.02 -67.67
N GLN A 508 -44.77 -5.36 -66.69
CA GLN A 508 -45.22 -5.78 -65.37
C GLN A 508 -45.86 -7.16 -65.29
N GLN A 509 -45.06 -8.16 -64.91
CA GLN A 509 -45.30 -8.99 -63.72
C GLN A 509 -43.93 -9.57 -63.30
N LEU A 510 -43.41 -9.20 -62.13
CA LEU A 510 -43.69 -9.82 -60.84
C LEU A 510 -43.12 -11.23 -60.69
N LYS A 511 -42.51 -11.44 -59.52
CA LYS A 511 -42.22 -12.72 -58.85
C LYS A 511 -41.00 -13.44 -59.42
N SER A 512 -40.08 -13.94 -58.61
CA SER A 512 -40.14 -14.34 -57.20
C SER A 512 -38.68 -14.59 -56.81
N THR A 513 -38.17 -13.94 -55.77
CA THR A 513 -37.86 -14.60 -54.49
C THR A 513 -37.20 -15.96 -54.62
N GLU A 514 -35.91 -16.02 -54.33
CA GLU A 514 -35.14 -17.15 -53.77
C GLU A 514 -33.68 -16.67 -53.83
N GLN A 515 -32.91 -16.45 -52.78
CA GLN A 515 -32.93 -16.93 -51.42
C GLN A 515 -31.97 -16.03 -50.62
N LYS A 516 -32.37 -15.70 -49.39
CA LYS A 516 -31.44 -15.34 -48.33
C LYS A 516 -30.52 -16.55 -48.05
N LEU A 517 -29.22 -16.33 -47.81
CA LEU A 517 -28.40 -16.93 -46.74
C LEU A 517 -26.92 -16.58 -47.02
N ALA A 518 -26.28 -15.67 -46.29
CA ALA A 518 -25.72 -15.86 -44.95
C ALA A 518 -24.58 -16.90 -44.86
N LYS A 519 -23.41 -16.39 -44.44
CA LYS A 519 -22.38 -16.99 -43.55
C LYS A 519 -21.00 -17.35 -44.15
N SER A 520 -20.02 -16.56 -43.67
CA SER A 520 -18.79 -16.99 -42.99
C SER A 520 -17.48 -17.15 -43.77
N SER A 521 -16.44 -16.72 -43.04
CA SER A 521 -15.08 -17.28 -42.89
C SER A 521 -13.98 -16.45 -43.57
N LYS A 522 -13.08 -15.76 -42.85
CA LYS A 522 -12.07 -16.09 -41.81
C LYS A 522 -10.66 -16.08 -42.44
N LYS A 523 -9.74 -15.34 -41.78
CA LYS A 523 -8.26 -15.48 -41.80
C LYS A 523 -7.58 -15.06 -43.12
N THR A 524 -6.41 -14.40 -43.21
CA THR A 524 -5.17 -14.16 -42.41
C THR A 524 -4.56 -12.84 -43.00
N GLU A 525 -3.63 -12.06 -42.43
CA GLU A 525 -2.31 -12.31 -41.83
C GLU A 525 -1.76 -10.91 -41.39
N LEU A 526 -1.35 -10.61 -40.15
CA LEU A 526 -0.09 -10.93 -39.44
C LEU A 526 1.21 -10.36 -40.05
N LYS A 527 1.71 -9.25 -39.47
CA LYS A 527 3.01 -9.13 -38.73
C LYS A 527 3.74 -7.80 -38.97
N ALA A 528 3.96 -7.07 -37.87
CA ALA A 528 5.25 -6.43 -37.61
C ALA A 528 5.46 -6.33 -36.08
N LYS A 529 5.97 -7.41 -35.49
CA LYS A 529 6.79 -7.37 -34.28
C LYS A 529 8.22 -7.58 -34.77
N LYS A 530 9.12 -6.63 -34.51
CA LYS A 530 10.47 -6.82 -33.98
C LYS A 530 11.35 -5.59 -34.25
N GLN A 531 11.50 -4.77 -33.22
CA GLN A 531 12.79 -4.30 -32.72
C GLN A 531 12.54 -4.16 -31.20
N GLY A 532 13.25 -4.84 -30.30
CA GLY A 532 14.60 -5.33 -30.40
C GLY A 532 15.55 -4.28 -29.83
N ASN A 533 15.55 -4.26 -28.50
CA ASN A 533 16.55 -3.71 -27.59
C ASN A 533 16.61 -2.19 -27.35
N THR A 534 16.79 -1.94 -26.05
CA THR A 534 17.40 -0.76 -25.43
C THR A 534 16.49 0.42 -25.16
N VAL A 535 15.50 0.27 -24.28
CA VAL A 535 15.01 1.39 -23.46
C VAL A 535 14.63 0.88 -22.06
N GLN A 536 15.39 1.35 -21.06
CA GLN A 536 15.06 1.49 -19.63
C GLN A 536 14.88 0.21 -18.80
N GLN A 537 15.99 -0.50 -18.54
CA GLN A 537 16.02 -1.58 -17.54
C GLN A 537 16.28 -1.09 -16.11
N THR A 538 16.41 0.22 -15.89
CA THR A 538 16.67 0.84 -14.57
C THR A 538 15.54 1.74 -14.07
N ASP A 539 14.65 2.26 -14.93
CA ASP A 539 13.69 3.30 -14.53
C ASP A 539 12.36 2.76 -13.95
N LEU A 540 12.01 1.49 -14.19
CA LEU A 540 10.69 0.94 -13.78
C LEU A 540 10.63 0.43 -12.33
N LEU A 541 11.77 0.08 -11.72
CA LEU A 541 11.83 -0.39 -10.32
C LEU A 541 12.06 0.76 -9.34
N LEU A 542 12.90 1.73 -9.69
CA LEU A 542 13.22 2.88 -8.84
C LEU A 542 12.01 3.81 -8.63
N LEU A 543 11.20 4.05 -9.67
CA LEU A 543 10.00 4.90 -9.54
C LEU A 543 8.82 4.25 -8.81
N ARG A 544 8.81 2.92 -8.65
CA ARG A 544 7.70 2.21 -7.98
C ARG A 544 7.83 2.19 -6.45
N GLY A 545 9.02 2.48 -5.93
CA GLY A 545 9.36 2.45 -4.51
C GLY A 545 8.81 3.63 -3.68
N HIS A 546 8.31 4.68 -4.32
CA HIS A 546 7.98 5.92 -3.61
C HIS A 546 6.64 5.96 -2.86
N LEU A 547 5.76 4.95 -2.99
CA LEU A 547 4.39 5.05 -2.44
C LEU A 547 3.77 3.74 -1.85
N LYS A 548 4.55 2.68 -1.57
CA LYS A 548 4.01 1.41 -1.04
C LYS A 548 4.73 0.96 0.24
N LYS A 549 3.98 0.33 1.17
CA LYS A 549 4.51 -0.35 2.36
C LYS A 549 5.51 -1.47 1.96
N ARG A 550 6.55 -1.68 2.77
CA ARG A 550 7.68 -2.63 2.50
C ARG A 550 7.20 -4.02 2.05
N ASP A 551 6.21 -4.59 2.72
CA ASP A 551 5.76 -5.97 2.47
C ASP A 551 5.03 -6.13 1.12
N GLN A 552 4.23 -5.12 0.73
CA GLN A 552 3.53 -5.13 -0.56
C GLN A 552 4.50 -4.88 -1.72
N LEU A 553 5.52 -4.05 -1.51
CA LEU A 553 6.59 -3.85 -2.49
C LEU A 553 7.36 -5.17 -2.72
N HIS A 554 7.74 -5.84 -1.63
CA HIS A 554 8.46 -7.12 -1.67
C HIS A 554 7.67 -8.19 -2.44
N LEU A 555 6.38 -8.36 -2.12
CA LEU A 555 5.50 -9.32 -2.82
C LEU A 555 5.32 -9.00 -4.31
N ASP A 556 5.10 -7.72 -4.65
CA ASP A 556 4.93 -7.30 -6.04
C ASP A 556 6.21 -7.53 -6.87
N VAL A 557 7.38 -7.19 -6.30
CA VAL A 557 8.70 -7.36 -6.92
C VAL A 557 9.02 -8.84 -7.07
N LEU A 558 8.85 -9.64 -6.01
CA LEU A 558 9.01 -11.10 -6.03
C LEU A 558 8.17 -11.76 -7.12
N SER A 559 6.87 -11.39 -7.22
CA SER A 559 5.97 -11.92 -8.25
C SER A 559 6.38 -11.56 -9.68
N SER A 560 7.08 -10.44 -9.85
CA SER A 560 7.56 -9.94 -11.14
C SER A 560 8.86 -10.63 -11.54
N ILE A 561 9.81 -10.76 -10.61
CA ILE A 561 11.09 -11.43 -10.83
C ILE A 561 10.89 -12.92 -11.17
N LYS A 562 9.96 -13.61 -10.49
CA LYS A 562 9.60 -15.02 -10.77
C LYS A 562 9.15 -15.28 -12.22
N ARG A 563 8.74 -14.26 -12.96
CA ARG A 563 8.26 -14.40 -14.36
C ARG A 563 9.40 -14.34 -15.39
N PHE A 564 10.60 -13.97 -14.99
CA PHE A 564 11.75 -13.93 -15.88
C PHE A 564 12.39 -15.32 -16.01
N CYS A 565 12.90 -15.64 -17.20
CA CYS A 565 13.52 -16.94 -17.48
C CYS A 565 14.82 -17.16 -16.70
N ASP A 566 15.57 -16.09 -16.41
CA ASP A 566 16.74 -16.11 -15.54
C ASP A 566 16.65 -14.97 -14.51
N PRO A 567 15.96 -15.23 -13.38
CA PRO A 567 15.82 -14.27 -12.28
C PRO A 567 17.17 -13.83 -11.72
N THR A 568 18.13 -14.76 -11.66
CA THR A 568 19.43 -14.56 -11.03
C THR A 568 20.30 -13.64 -11.88
N LYS A 569 20.35 -13.86 -13.21
CA LYS A 569 21.03 -12.96 -14.16
C LYS A 569 20.43 -11.55 -14.17
N LEU A 570 19.09 -11.46 -14.18
CA LEU A 570 18.41 -10.16 -14.12
C LEU A 570 18.82 -9.35 -12.89
N VAL A 571 18.87 -9.99 -11.71
CA VAL A 571 19.24 -9.32 -10.46
C VAL A 571 20.71 -8.90 -10.47
N VAL A 572 21.65 -9.75 -10.93
CA VAL A 572 23.08 -9.38 -11.08
C VAL A 572 23.24 -8.18 -12.00
N ASP A 573 22.66 -8.23 -13.21
CA ASP A 573 22.79 -7.17 -14.20
C ASP A 573 22.19 -5.84 -13.69
N THR A 574 21.09 -5.93 -12.95
CA THR A 574 20.42 -4.75 -12.36
C THR A 574 21.29 -4.13 -11.27
N ILE A 575 21.81 -4.93 -10.33
CA ILE A 575 22.66 -4.42 -9.24
C ILE A 575 23.97 -3.86 -9.78
N HIS A 576 24.62 -4.57 -10.70
CA HIS A 576 25.83 -4.09 -11.35
C HIS A 576 25.58 -2.76 -12.10
N GLY A 577 24.44 -2.65 -12.79
CA GLY A 577 24.02 -1.40 -13.43
C GLY A 577 23.81 -0.24 -12.44
N LEU A 578 23.18 -0.51 -11.29
CA LEU A 578 22.97 0.48 -10.23
C LEU A 578 24.28 0.90 -9.56
N TYR A 579 25.17 -0.05 -9.29
CA TYR A 579 26.49 0.19 -8.71
C TYR A 579 27.37 1.02 -9.65
N ALA A 580 27.41 0.67 -10.95
CA ALA A 580 28.14 1.45 -11.95
C ALA A 580 27.56 2.87 -12.13
N ALA A 581 26.23 3.02 -12.01
CA ALA A 581 25.58 4.33 -12.05
C ALA A 581 25.91 5.19 -10.82
N TYR A 582 26.01 4.56 -9.64
CA TYR A 582 26.42 5.20 -8.39
C TYR A 582 27.87 5.69 -8.44
N GLN A 583 28.79 4.89 -9.00
CA GLN A 583 30.21 5.27 -9.11
C GLN A 583 30.51 6.35 -10.16
N ARG A 584 29.81 6.37 -11.30
CA ARG A 584 30.20 7.20 -12.46
C ARG A 584 29.82 8.68 -12.36
N THR A 585 28.84 9.08 -11.55
CA THR A 585 28.37 10.47 -11.59
C THR A 585 27.60 10.91 -10.36
N SER A 586 27.73 12.19 -10.03
CA SER A 586 26.76 13.01 -9.29
C SER A 586 25.39 13.05 -10.01
N VAL A 587 24.69 11.92 -10.09
CA VAL A 587 23.35 11.86 -10.66
C VAL A 587 22.41 12.55 -9.69
N LYS A 588 22.19 13.85 -9.90
CA LYS A 588 21.36 14.75 -9.06
C LYS A 588 19.88 14.34 -8.95
N ASN A 589 19.47 13.22 -9.54
CA ASN A 589 18.06 12.84 -9.71
C ASN A 589 17.65 11.55 -8.98
N LEU A 590 18.56 10.82 -8.33
CA LEU A 590 18.23 9.60 -7.58
C LEU A 590 18.83 9.70 -6.17
N ASP A 591 17.98 9.58 -5.15
CA ASP A 591 18.43 9.50 -3.75
C ASP A 591 19.19 8.17 -3.55
N PRO A 592 20.48 8.21 -3.17
CA PRO A 592 21.27 7.01 -2.90
C PRO A 592 20.59 6.01 -1.97
N LYS A 593 19.81 6.49 -0.98
CA LYS A 593 19.09 5.62 -0.05
C LYS A 593 17.97 4.82 -0.72
N ILE A 594 17.39 5.35 -1.79
CA ILE A 594 16.33 4.66 -2.56
C ILE A 594 16.95 3.56 -3.40
N VAL A 595 18.07 3.85 -4.06
CA VAL A 595 18.82 2.87 -4.86
C VAL A 595 19.22 1.68 -3.99
N GLN A 596 19.83 1.95 -2.82
CA GLN A 596 20.25 0.90 -1.88
C GLN A 596 19.07 0.08 -1.35
N ARG A 597 17.95 0.73 -1.01
CA ARG A 597 16.72 0.01 -0.58
C ARG A 597 16.12 -0.85 -1.69
N SER A 598 16.17 -0.38 -2.93
CA SER A 598 15.72 -1.15 -4.09
C SER A 598 16.63 -2.35 -4.34
N SER A 599 17.95 -2.19 -4.26
CA SER A 599 18.91 -3.30 -4.37
C SER A 599 18.71 -4.36 -3.29
N ILE A 600 18.59 -3.96 -2.02
CA ILE A 600 18.34 -4.88 -0.90
C ILE A 600 17.03 -5.65 -1.12
N CYS A 601 15.95 -4.99 -1.54
CA CYS A 601 14.68 -5.65 -1.83
C CYS A 601 14.80 -6.70 -2.97
N LEU A 602 15.59 -6.43 -4.01
CA LEU A 602 15.86 -7.39 -5.09
C LEU A 602 16.63 -8.61 -4.58
N LEU A 603 17.61 -8.39 -3.70
CA LEU A 603 18.42 -9.44 -3.08
C LEU A 603 17.61 -10.29 -2.09
N GLU A 604 16.75 -9.66 -1.28
CA GLU A 604 15.78 -10.35 -0.41
C GLU A 604 14.83 -11.22 -1.24
N CYS A 605 14.28 -10.70 -2.34
CA CYS A 605 13.45 -11.47 -3.25
C CYS A 605 14.20 -12.68 -3.84
N LEU A 606 15.50 -12.53 -4.13
CA LEU A 606 16.32 -13.62 -4.66
C LEU A 606 16.58 -14.72 -3.61
N MET A 607 16.88 -14.32 -2.38
CA MET A 607 17.02 -15.23 -1.23
C MET A 607 15.73 -16.02 -1.00
N ASP A 608 14.57 -15.36 -1.04
CA ASP A 608 13.26 -16.00 -0.84
C ASP A 608 12.89 -17.03 -1.93
N MET A 609 13.43 -16.87 -3.14
CA MET A 609 13.23 -17.84 -4.22
C MET A 609 14.17 -19.05 -4.12
N SER A 610 15.25 -18.95 -3.35
CA SER A 610 16.35 -19.93 -3.33
C SER A 610 16.83 -20.30 -4.75
N ALA A 611 16.87 -19.30 -5.65
CA ALA A 611 17.21 -19.52 -7.04
C ALA A 611 18.71 -19.77 -7.19
N LYS A 612 19.10 -20.99 -7.53
CA LYS A 612 20.51 -21.34 -7.74
C LYS A 612 21.03 -20.66 -9.02
N PRO A 613 22.10 -19.85 -8.96
CA PRO A 613 22.70 -19.25 -10.15
C PRO A 613 23.17 -20.34 -11.12
N THR A 614 23.10 -20.05 -12.42
CA THR A 614 23.83 -20.85 -13.41
C THR A 614 25.34 -20.63 -13.23
N THR A 615 26.17 -21.55 -13.71
CA THR A 615 27.64 -21.46 -13.57
C THR A 615 28.21 -20.18 -14.17
N GLU A 616 27.61 -19.69 -15.27
CA GLU A 616 28.00 -18.43 -15.92
C GLU A 616 27.67 -17.21 -15.03
N VAL A 617 26.43 -17.13 -14.53
CA VAL A 617 25.97 -16.03 -13.67
C VAL A 617 26.69 -16.03 -12.33
N HIS A 618 27.03 -17.21 -11.81
CA HIS A 618 27.82 -17.35 -10.58
C HIS A 618 29.22 -16.77 -10.74
N GLY A 619 29.89 -17.06 -11.88
CA GLY A 619 31.21 -16.49 -12.18
C GLY A 619 31.19 -14.96 -12.33
N GLU A 620 30.15 -14.41 -12.96
CA GLU A 620 29.95 -12.96 -13.03
C GLU A 620 29.73 -12.33 -11.65
N ALA A 621 28.93 -12.98 -10.80
CA ALA A 621 28.66 -12.50 -9.45
C ALA A 621 29.92 -12.55 -8.57
N ILE A 622 30.78 -13.57 -8.71
CA ILE A 622 32.09 -13.63 -8.04
C ILE A 622 32.96 -12.45 -8.47
N ASN A 623 33.11 -12.24 -9.79
CA ASN A 623 33.94 -11.16 -10.31
C ASN A 623 33.47 -9.79 -9.80
N PHE A 624 32.16 -9.56 -9.85
CA PHE A 624 31.56 -8.32 -9.37
C PHE A 624 31.71 -8.14 -7.85
N ALA A 625 31.49 -9.18 -7.04
CA ALA A 625 31.70 -9.11 -5.60
C ALA A 625 33.16 -8.79 -5.26
N THR A 626 34.12 -9.35 -6.00
CA THR A 626 35.55 -9.12 -5.79
C THR A 626 35.92 -7.69 -6.15
N GLU A 627 35.39 -7.15 -7.25
CA GLU A 627 35.56 -5.75 -7.65
C GLU A 627 34.95 -4.79 -6.61
N TRP A 628 33.73 -5.07 -6.16
CA TRP A 628 33.04 -4.27 -5.13
C TRP A 628 33.85 -4.25 -3.82
N ASN A 629 34.30 -5.42 -3.37
CA ASN A 629 35.09 -5.54 -2.15
C ASN A 629 36.38 -4.70 -2.20
N ASN A 630 37.11 -4.78 -3.31
CA ASN A 630 38.38 -4.07 -3.48
C ASN A 630 38.22 -2.56 -3.68
N THR A 631 37.03 -2.10 -4.11
CA THR A 631 36.80 -0.68 -4.42
C THR A 631 36.14 0.07 -3.28
N SER A 632 35.08 -0.47 -2.68
CA SER A 632 34.26 0.24 -1.68
C SER A 632 34.38 -0.32 -0.26
N MET A 633 34.76 -1.58 -0.07
CA MET A 633 34.76 -2.22 1.26
C MET A 633 36.11 -2.12 2.00
N VAL A 634 37.10 -1.42 1.42
CA VAL A 634 38.44 -1.26 2.02
C VAL A 634 38.39 -0.50 3.35
N ASN A 635 37.53 0.52 3.48
CA ASN A 635 37.38 1.29 4.71
C ASN A 635 36.06 1.04 5.45
N ALA A 636 35.12 0.30 4.83
CA ALA A 636 33.78 -0.02 5.37
C ALA A 636 33.02 1.17 6.04
N GLU A 637 33.24 2.40 5.55
CA GLU A 637 32.77 3.63 6.21
C GLU A 637 31.23 3.82 6.14
N ASN A 638 30.58 3.26 5.12
CA ASN A 638 29.14 3.43 4.89
C ASN A 638 28.34 2.18 5.31
N PRO A 639 27.60 2.22 6.44
CA PRO A 639 26.88 1.06 6.95
C PRO A 639 25.82 0.51 5.98
N LEU A 640 25.23 1.35 5.13
CA LEU A 640 24.22 0.93 4.17
C LEU A 640 24.82 0.23 2.95
N GLU A 641 26.02 0.64 2.53
CA GLU A 641 26.74 0.00 1.43
C GLU A 641 27.30 -1.36 1.88
N VAL A 642 27.77 -1.44 3.12
CA VAL A 642 28.15 -2.72 3.75
C VAL A 642 26.94 -3.65 3.86
N LEU A 643 25.76 -3.14 4.25
CA LEU A 643 24.52 -3.93 4.29
C LEU A 643 24.14 -4.49 2.92
N GLU A 644 24.20 -3.66 1.88
CA GLU A 644 23.89 -4.04 0.49
C GLU A 644 24.86 -5.13 -0.01
N PHE A 645 26.15 -4.96 0.26
CA PHE A 645 27.18 -5.95 -0.07
C PHE A 645 26.96 -7.30 0.64
N LEU A 646 26.64 -7.28 1.94
CA LEU A 646 26.34 -8.51 2.68
C LEU A 646 25.07 -9.22 2.16
N HIS A 647 24.05 -8.47 1.74
CA HIS A 647 22.88 -9.03 1.06
C HIS A 647 23.24 -9.65 -0.29
N PHE A 648 24.20 -9.05 -1.01
CA PHE A 648 24.70 -9.60 -2.27
C PHE A 648 25.41 -10.94 -2.05
N LEU A 649 26.33 -11.01 -1.08
CA LEU A 649 27.02 -12.25 -0.74
C LEU A 649 26.04 -13.36 -0.32
N ALA A 650 24.99 -13.01 0.43
CA ALA A 650 23.99 -13.97 0.89
C ALA A 650 23.13 -14.50 -0.28
N ALA A 651 22.60 -13.61 -1.12
CA ALA A 651 21.70 -13.99 -2.21
C ALA A 651 22.36 -14.88 -3.27
N PHE A 652 23.67 -14.70 -3.49
CA PHE A 652 24.46 -15.48 -4.44
C PHE A 652 25.29 -16.58 -3.77
N SER A 653 25.18 -16.76 -2.45
CA SER A 653 25.96 -17.74 -1.68
C SER A 653 27.48 -17.61 -1.89
N LEU A 654 27.98 -16.38 -1.90
CA LEU A 654 29.38 -16.05 -2.21
C LEU A 654 30.27 -15.85 -0.98
N ALA A 655 29.74 -15.99 0.25
CA ALA A 655 30.52 -15.77 1.46
C ALA A 655 31.82 -16.60 1.50
N TYR A 656 31.82 -17.81 0.93
CA TYR A 656 32.98 -18.71 0.90
C TYR A 656 34.14 -18.23 0.01
N THR A 657 33.91 -17.26 -0.89
CA THR A 657 34.97 -16.73 -1.78
C THR A 657 35.81 -15.66 -1.11
N PHE A 658 35.44 -15.25 0.11
CA PHE A 658 36.11 -14.22 0.89
C PHE A 658 36.67 -14.81 2.17
N ASP A 659 37.68 -14.14 2.72
CA ASP A 659 38.22 -14.49 4.03
C ASP A 659 37.14 -14.34 5.12
N VAL A 660 37.09 -15.31 6.03
CA VAL A 660 36.03 -15.40 7.04
C VAL A 660 36.15 -14.26 8.04
N GLU A 661 37.36 -13.86 8.41
CA GLU A 661 37.60 -12.71 9.32
C GLU A 661 37.25 -11.40 8.61
N HIS A 662 37.56 -11.28 7.33
CA HIS A 662 37.15 -10.13 6.51
C HIS A 662 35.63 -9.97 6.46
N VAL A 663 34.88 -11.03 6.14
CA VAL A 663 33.41 -10.98 6.11
C VAL A 663 32.84 -10.67 7.51
N GLN A 664 33.47 -11.16 8.57
CA GLN A 664 33.08 -10.87 9.95
C GLN A 664 33.33 -9.41 10.35
N SER A 665 34.45 -8.82 9.93
CA SER A 665 34.78 -7.42 10.24
C SER A 665 33.71 -6.44 9.72
N LEU A 666 33.03 -6.81 8.63
CA LEU A 666 31.92 -6.03 8.07
C LEU A 666 30.69 -5.98 8.98
N PHE A 667 30.54 -6.87 9.97
CA PHE A 667 29.39 -6.88 10.90
C PHE A 667 29.57 -6.00 12.14
N ASP A 668 30.76 -5.40 12.35
CA ASP A 668 31.06 -4.67 13.60
C ASP A 668 30.39 -3.29 13.69
N VAL A 669 29.88 -2.76 12.58
CA VAL A 669 29.13 -1.51 12.59
C VAL A 669 27.80 -1.74 13.34
N ALA A 670 27.61 -1.07 14.48
CA ALA A 670 26.44 -1.21 15.37
C ALA A 670 25.07 -1.16 14.66
N PHE A 671 25.01 -0.52 13.49
CA PHE A 671 23.85 -0.53 12.60
C PHE A 671 23.51 -1.93 12.05
N LEU A 672 24.49 -2.74 11.65
CA LEU A 672 24.29 -4.06 11.01
C LEU A 672 23.87 -5.14 12.01
N ARG A 673 24.37 -5.08 13.26
CA ARG A 673 23.95 -5.97 14.36
C ARG A 673 22.44 -5.88 14.63
N LYS A 674 21.83 -4.70 14.45
CA LYS A 674 20.39 -4.50 14.70
C LYS A 674 19.49 -5.18 13.65
N TYR A 675 19.97 -5.44 12.44
CA TYR A 675 19.07 -5.72 11.31
C TYR A 675 18.97 -7.18 10.86
N CYS A 676 19.80 -8.14 11.30
CA CYS A 676 19.96 -9.33 10.45
C CYS A 676 20.34 -10.67 11.13
N THR A 677 19.41 -11.30 11.85
CA THR A 677 19.53 -12.73 12.23
C THR A 677 19.40 -13.66 11.01
N SER A 678 18.56 -13.31 10.04
CA SER A 678 18.35 -14.07 8.79
C SER A 678 19.56 -14.01 7.86
N LEU A 679 20.22 -12.85 7.75
CA LEU A 679 21.42 -12.69 6.93
C LEU A 679 22.62 -13.43 7.53
N CYS A 680 22.81 -13.38 8.85
CA CYS A 680 23.85 -14.17 9.53
C CYS A 680 23.69 -15.67 9.28
N LYS A 681 22.45 -16.15 9.13
CA LYS A 681 22.14 -17.54 8.76
C LYS A 681 22.45 -17.84 7.30
N ALA A 682 22.09 -16.95 6.39
CA ALA A 682 22.37 -17.11 4.96
C ALA A 682 23.87 -17.06 4.62
N LEU A 683 24.65 -16.29 5.39
CA LEU A 683 26.10 -16.14 5.22
C LEU A 683 26.93 -17.19 5.98
N GLY A 684 26.30 -18.05 6.78
CA GLY A 684 27.00 -19.09 7.54
C GLY A 684 27.79 -18.59 8.75
N VAL A 685 27.54 -17.36 9.22
CA VAL A 685 28.24 -16.72 10.35
C VAL A 685 27.42 -16.77 11.66
N SER A 686 26.38 -17.60 11.72
CA SER A 686 25.45 -17.69 12.87
C SER A 686 26.10 -18.04 14.21
N ALA A 687 27.23 -18.78 14.22
CA ALA A 687 27.92 -19.16 15.45
C ALA A 687 28.47 -17.95 16.23
N LEU A 688 28.68 -16.81 15.56
CA LEU A 688 29.17 -15.57 16.18
C LEU A 688 28.05 -14.63 16.64
N ALA A 689 26.83 -14.79 16.12
CA ALA A 689 25.68 -14.08 16.67
C ALA A 689 25.50 -14.40 18.17
N LEU A 690 25.73 -15.66 18.58
CA LEU A 690 25.62 -16.07 19.98
C LEU A 690 26.69 -15.47 20.92
N GLY A 691 27.82 -15.00 20.41
CA GLY A 691 28.87 -14.34 21.21
C GLY A 691 28.78 -12.81 21.23
N MET A 692 27.97 -12.21 20.34
CA MET A 692 27.86 -10.75 20.16
C MET A 692 26.50 -10.18 20.61
N PHE A 693 25.53 -11.05 20.91
CA PHE A 693 24.24 -10.70 21.53
C PHE A 693 24.22 -11.29 22.95
N PRO A 694 24.43 -10.50 24.02
CA PRO A 694 23.87 -10.89 25.30
C PRO A 694 22.35 -10.88 25.13
N LEU A 695 21.71 -12.03 25.39
CA LEU A 695 20.26 -12.13 25.54
C LEU A 695 19.79 -11.32 26.74
#